data_AF-A0A939Z4Q5-F1
#
_entry.id   AF-A0A939Z4Q5-F1
#
_cell.length_a   1.000
_cell.length_b   1.000
_cell.length_c   1.000
_cell.angle_alpha   90.00
_cell.angle_beta   90.00
_cell.angle_gamma   90.00
#
_symmetry.space_group_name_H-M   'P 1'
#
loop_
_entity.id
_entity.type
_entity.pdbx_description
1 polymer ?
#
loop_
_entity_poly.entity_id
_entity_poly.type
_entity_poly.pdbx_seq_one_letter_code
_entity_poly.pdbx_strand_id
1 'polypeptide(L)'
;MTMKRFSSTKRIISLALAMIMALGVCTAGIPGIIITASADIWSGTISDPGTEYVASGSTVHLYSARALVWFINRIYNGNDFSGVTVYLDTDVDLNNQDFVGKSVFPYSDSRYFRGTFDGQGHTISNFKMTDGNHRVAMFRQTESATFRNVTFTNVNISSSGDYSGHAVLVGYHKSGNLTFENVHVTSGSISGYRWIGALVGEVDENSGRTLTMTNCSNGATITGRNTRVGGLAGSCLPAVNASNCSNTGNVSSNSTDIGGIVGWIEDDASSFSGCSNSGSISGTDAVGGIIGYFGNNDQDKRMTLTNNTNTGTITSSGRAGGIAGHIETDNNAHIISGNINRGKVTAGTDAGGIVGRNKGFGTWTNNKNYGEIYGGDNAGGICGEVEDDLQTYNNCHNYGTISGVNSIGGITGFGNNGEQNFTNCTNSGNITSTANAAGGLYGVGHKEVRCTECWNIGTVTAAGDGGGLVGYVDYHTFYTRCWNAGSVGPISNNSTNSYGGMVGYTSYYGNDTNQVMVVDCYNWGMISGGYVGGFVGYVNDGQNYKITYSYNTGYLAGTVSTWQFAGYGGNCGDGCYKNVNVGSGTYKTDQEFIDYNFSIDNNFKKNSEGVTVNGVTYYFPILGWCENSMPAICYNIANWTAHYTANDGLYYTCDTCGERMNSECPISTVPMTALPTAAGSTLQDGAIYNVESSRTVSGTRTTNGLVVAERATVIIYIPDGVTLTVNGGDASANEPGKAGIYVPTSSTLIIAGNGSLTAKGGNGGQGSNGYNGGSPTGGQGGTGGAGGGAGIGGNGGNGGTGGPQQTS
;
A
#
# COMPACT_ATOMS: atom_id res chain seq x y z
N MET A 1 -33.75 -75.07 -23.91
CA MET A 1 -33.33 -75.71 -22.65
C MET A 1 -31.86 -75.43 -22.45
N THR A 2 -31.54 -74.84 -21.29
CA THR A 2 -30.25 -74.83 -20.58
C THR A 2 -29.03 -74.07 -21.13
N MET A 3 -28.83 -72.96 -20.42
CA MET A 3 -27.73 -72.00 -20.29
C MET A 3 -26.29 -72.51 -20.21
N LYS A 4 -25.43 -71.60 -20.69
CA LYS A 4 -23.98 -71.45 -20.52
C LYS A 4 -23.54 -71.42 -19.05
N ARG A 5 -22.39 -72.05 -18.76
CA ARG A 5 -21.49 -71.71 -17.63
C ARG A 5 -20.51 -70.63 -18.09
N PHE A 6 -20.42 -69.51 -17.36
CA PHE A 6 -19.30 -68.55 -17.45
C PHE A 6 -18.70 -68.37 -16.05
N SER A 7 -17.37 -68.28 -15.99
CA SER A 7 -16.54 -68.42 -14.80
C SER A 7 -16.56 -67.19 -13.86
N SER A 8 -16.27 -67.49 -12.59
CA SER A 8 -16.61 -66.76 -11.38
C SER A 8 -15.60 -65.70 -10.89
N THR A 9 -14.67 -65.22 -11.72
CA THR A 9 -13.60 -64.30 -11.25
C THR A 9 -13.98 -62.81 -11.28
N LYS A 10 -15.06 -62.42 -11.97
CA LYS A 10 -15.51 -61.02 -12.08
C LYS A 10 -16.49 -60.55 -11.00
N ARG A 11 -16.95 -61.44 -10.10
CA ARG A 11 -17.97 -61.10 -9.07
C ARG A 11 -17.42 -60.75 -7.68
N ILE A 12 -16.15 -61.02 -7.40
CA ILE A 12 -15.56 -60.77 -6.07
C ILE A 12 -15.01 -59.33 -5.96
N ILE A 13 -14.53 -58.73 -7.07
CA ILE A 13 -13.99 -57.36 -7.07
C ILE A 13 -15.11 -56.31 -7.07
N SER A 14 -16.27 -56.61 -7.70
CA SER A 14 -17.42 -55.70 -7.71
C SER A 14 -18.18 -55.64 -6.38
N LEU A 15 -18.09 -56.68 -5.52
CA LEU A 15 -18.66 -56.63 -4.17
C LEU A 15 -17.77 -55.89 -3.16
N ALA A 16 -16.45 -55.90 -3.36
CA ALA A 16 -15.52 -55.13 -2.53
C ALA A 16 -15.62 -53.62 -2.79
N LEU A 17 -15.86 -53.22 -4.06
CA LEU A 17 -16.03 -51.81 -4.43
C LEU A 17 -17.41 -51.25 -4.05
N ALA A 18 -18.44 -52.09 -3.93
CA ALA A 18 -19.78 -51.67 -3.52
C ALA A 18 -19.96 -51.54 -1.99
N MET A 19 -19.17 -52.25 -1.18
CA MET A 19 -19.19 -52.09 0.28
C MET A 19 -18.49 -50.81 0.77
N ILE A 20 -17.57 -50.24 -0.01
CA ILE A 20 -16.87 -48.98 0.34
C ILE A 20 -17.72 -47.74 0.04
N MET A 21 -18.69 -47.83 -0.88
CA MET A 21 -19.60 -46.71 -1.20
C MET A 21 -20.85 -46.61 -0.30
N ALA A 22 -21.04 -47.49 0.69
CA ALA A 22 -22.24 -47.51 1.53
C ALA A 22 -22.05 -47.00 2.98
N LEU A 23 -20.87 -46.49 3.34
CA LEU A 23 -20.58 -45.99 4.70
C LEU A 23 -20.17 -44.51 4.68
N GLY A 24 -21.14 -43.65 4.38
CA GLY A 24 -20.94 -42.21 4.37
C GLY A 24 -22.09 -41.46 5.03
N VAL A 25 -22.37 -41.68 6.34
CA VAL A 25 -23.04 -40.70 7.22
C VAL A 25 -22.60 -40.89 8.69
N CYS A 26 -21.96 -39.84 9.25
CA CYS A 26 -21.79 -39.39 10.65
C CYS A 26 -21.78 -40.40 11.85
N THR A 27 -20.69 -40.44 12.64
CA THR A 27 -20.51 -39.67 13.91
C THR A 27 -19.25 -40.12 14.69
N ALA A 28 -18.50 -39.13 15.19
CA ALA A 28 -17.67 -39.09 16.41
C ALA A 28 -16.63 -40.21 16.73
N GLY A 29 -15.36 -39.80 16.85
CA GLY A 29 -14.52 -40.16 18.01
C GLY A 29 -13.70 -41.45 17.96
N ILE A 30 -12.82 -41.61 16.98
CA ILE A 30 -11.63 -42.49 17.10
C ILE A 30 -10.44 -41.71 16.51
N PRO A 31 -9.28 -41.58 17.20
CA PRO A 31 -8.10 -41.03 16.59
C PRO A 31 -7.65 -41.99 15.49
N GLY A 32 -8.05 -41.69 14.26
CA GLY A 32 -7.58 -42.38 13.09
C GLY A 32 -6.08 -42.19 13.00
N ILE A 33 -5.33 -43.29 13.12
CA ILE A 33 -3.97 -43.36 12.62
C ILE A 33 -4.07 -43.06 11.13
N ILE A 34 -3.72 -41.85 10.74
CA ILE A 34 -3.48 -41.50 9.34
C ILE A 34 -2.23 -42.28 8.95
N ILE A 35 -2.42 -43.44 8.31
CA ILE A 35 -1.34 -44.06 7.53
C ILE A 35 -1.23 -43.19 6.29
N THR A 36 -0.42 -42.13 6.35
CA THR A 36 0.09 -41.52 5.13
C THR A 36 0.94 -42.58 4.45
N ALA A 37 0.52 -43.05 3.27
CA ALA A 37 1.41 -43.80 2.41
C ALA A 37 2.68 -42.94 2.23
N SER A 38 3.87 -43.50 2.51
CA SER A 38 5.10 -42.75 2.27
C SER A 38 5.20 -42.46 0.78
N ALA A 39 5.56 -41.22 0.41
CA ALA A 39 5.80 -40.85 -0.99
C ALA A 39 6.74 -41.86 -1.66
N ASP A 40 6.44 -42.22 -2.92
CA ASP A 40 7.29 -43.13 -3.66
C ASP A 40 8.59 -42.41 -4.06
N ILE A 41 9.75 -43.02 -3.77
CA ILE A 41 11.06 -42.35 -3.87
C ILE A 41 11.76 -42.73 -5.17
N TRP A 42 12.17 -41.73 -5.96
CA TRP A 42 12.98 -41.97 -7.14
C TRP A 42 14.41 -42.40 -6.78
N SER A 43 14.87 -43.47 -7.43
CA SER A 43 16.22 -44.01 -7.24
C SER A 43 17.34 -43.20 -7.91
N GLY A 44 17.02 -42.13 -8.64
CA GLY A 44 17.98 -41.36 -9.45
C GLY A 44 18.32 -42.00 -10.80
N THR A 45 17.68 -43.13 -11.15
CA THR A 45 17.93 -43.85 -12.41
C THR A 45 16.68 -43.91 -13.28
N ILE A 46 16.85 -43.85 -14.60
CA ILE A 46 15.78 -44.06 -15.57
C ILE A 46 15.74 -45.53 -15.95
N SER A 47 14.60 -46.19 -15.73
CA SER A 47 14.34 -47.55 -16.23
C SER A 47 12.88 -47.72 -16.57
N ASP A 48 12.54 -48.77 -17.32
CA ASP A 48 11.15 -49.14 -17.59
C ASP A 48 10.41 -49.40 -16.26
N PRO A 49 9.27 -48.73 -16.00
CA PRO A 49 8.48 -48.89 -14.79
C PRO A 49 7.73 -50.23 -14.70
N GLY A 50 7.61 -51.00 -15.78
CA GLY A 50 6.90 -52.28 -15.79
C GLY A 50 5.42 -52.10 -15.47
N THR A 51 4.94 -52.67 -14.37
CA THR A 51 3.53 -52.59 -13.96
C THR A 51 3.16 -51.31 -13.20
N GLU A 52 4.10 -50.40 -12.99
CA GLU A 52 3.87 -49.13 -12.27
C GLU A 52 3.26 -48.03 -13.15
N TYR A 53 2.81 -48.37 -14.35
CA TYR A 53 1.98 -47.51 -15.18
C TYR A 53 0.93 -48.32 -15.95
N VAL A 54 -0.18 -47.69 -16.33
CA VAL A 54 -1.19 -48.28 -17.21
C VAL A 54 -1.55 -47.28 -18.31
N ALA A 55 -1.36 -47.68 -19.56
CA ALA A 55 -1.80 -46.91 -20.73
C ALA A 55 -3.04 -47.56 -21.36
N SER A 56 -4.11 -46.80 -21.55
CA SER A 56 -5.37 -47.26 -22.14
C SER A 56 -6.03 -46.15 -22.96
N GLY A 57 -6.12 -46.36 -24.28
CA GLY A 57 -6.67 -45.34 -25.19
C GLY A 57 -5.92 -44.01 -25.09
N SER A 58 -6.64 -42.93 -24.79
CA SER A 58 -6.09 -41.58 -24.60
C SER A 58 -5.71 -41.27 -23.14
N THR A 59 -5.51 -42.29 -22.30
CA THR A 59 -5.17 -42.12 -20.88
C THR A 59 -3.91 -42.90 -20.49
N VAL A 60 -3.11 -42.32 -19.61
CA VAL A 60 -1.94 -42.96 -18.98
C VAL A 60 -1.99 -42.69 -17.48
N HIS A 61 -1.92 -43.73 -16.66
CA HIS A 61 -1.87 -43.66 -15.21
C HIS A 61 -0.47 -44.00 -14.71
N LEU A 62 0.08 -43.18 -13.81
CA LEU A 62 1.42 -43.31 -13.24
C LEU A 62 1.30 -43.57 -11.74
N TYR A 63 1.82 -44.70 -11.26
CA TYR A 63 1.70 -45.16 -9.87
C TYR A 63 3.01 -45.05 -9.08
N SER A 64 4.06 -44.43 -9.64
CA SER A 64 5.38 -44.35 -9.01
C SER A 64 6.20 -43.16 -9.53
N ALA A 65 7.20 -42.75 -8.75
CA ALA A 65 8.22 -41.78 -9.11
C ALA A 65 9.01 -42.25 -10.35
N ARG A 66 9.30 -43.55 -10.42
CA ARG A 66 9.95 -44.17 -11.57
C ARG A 66 9.11 -44.04 -12.84
N ALA A 67 7.79 -44.25 -12.74
CA ALA A 67 6.87 -44.09 -13.86
C ALA A 67 6.79 -42.64 -14.34
N LEU A 68 6.77 -41.66 -13.42
CA LEU A 68 6.84 -40.23 -13.75
C LEU A 68 8.12 -39.88 -14.51
N VAL A 69 9.28 -40.22 -13.97
CA VAL A 69 10.58 -39.91 -14.61
C VAL A 69 10.71 -40.60 -15.96
N TRP A 70 10.26 -41.86 -16.06
CA TRP A 70 10.22 -42.59 -17.32
C TRP A 70 9.34 -41.89 -18.35
N PHE A 71 8.13 -41.48 -17.96
CA PHE A 71 7.19 -40.75 -18.82
C PHE A 71 7.80 -39.45 -19.34
N ILE A 72 8.40 -38.63 -18.48
CA ILE A 72 9.06 -37.38 -18.90
C ILE A 72 10.21 -37.66 -19.86
N ASN A 73 11.01 -38.69 -19.60
CA ASN A 73 12.08 -39.09 -20.50
C ASN A 73 11.55 -39.52 -21.89
N ARG A 74 10.33 -40.06 -22.00
CA ARG A 74 9.71 -40.36 -23.31
C ARG A 74 9.45 -39.08 -24.12
N ILE A 75 9.06 -37.99 -23.46
CA ILE A 75 8.90 -36.66 -24.09
C ILE A 75 10.24 -36.19 -24.65
N TYR A 76 11.29 -36.29 -23.84
CA TYR A 76 12.65 -35.93 -24.27
C TYR A 76 13.19 -36.80 -25.40
N ASN A 77 12.58 -37.94 -25.67
CA ASN A 77 12.91 -38.83 -26.79
C ASN A 77 11.87 -38.74 -27.94
N GLY A 78 11.07 -37.67 -28.00
CA GLY A 78 10.23 -37.31 -29.15
C GLY A 78 8.79 -37.83 -29.11
N ASN A 79 8.30 -38.35 -27.99
CA ASN A 79 6.90 -38.74 -27.85
C ASN A 79 6.09 -37.53 -27.36
N ASP A 80 5.15 -37.05 -28.15
CA ASP A 80 4.48 -35.77 -27.90
C ASP A 80 3.24 -35.87 -26.99
N PHE A 81 2.63 -37.05 -26.89
CA PHE A 81 1.41 -37.30 -26.12
C PHE A 81 0.22 -36.42 -26.55
N SER A 82 0.14 -36.09 -27.84
CA SER A 82 -0.98 -35.33 -28.39
C SER A 82 -2.33 -36.03 -28.12
N GLY A 83 -3.27 -35.32 -27.50
CA GLY A 83 -4.60 -35.84 -27.15
C GLY A 83 -4.61 -36.85 -26.00
N VAL A 84 -3.48 -37.05 -25.30
CA VAL A 84 -3.39 -37.97 -24.15
C VAL A 84 -3.51 -37.19 -22.84
N THR A 85 -4.27 -37.74 -21.89
CA THR A 85 -4.28 -37.31 -20.49
C THR A 85 -3.44 -38.25 -19.64
N VAL A 86 -2.50 -37.70 -18.89
CA VAL A 86 -1.57 -38.41 -18.01
C VAL A 86 -1.92 -38.09 -16.58
N TYR A 87 -2.27 -39.11 -15.81
CA TYR A 87 -2.64 -39.02 -14.40
C TYR A 87 -1.47 -39.45 -13.52
N LEU A 88 -1.16 -38.66 -12.50
CA LEU A 88 -0.35 -39.10 -11.39
C LEU A 88 -1.30 -39.58 -10.28
N ASP A 89 -1.21 -40.85 -9.89
CA ASP A 89 -2.13 -41.47 -8.91
C ASP A 89 -1.43 -41.70 -7.54
N THR A 90 -0.28 -41.07 -7.31
CA THR A 90 0.47 -41.18 -6.04
C THR A 90 1.35 -39.96 -5.79
N ASP A 91 1.63 -39.69 -4.53
CA ASP A 91 2.69 -38.74 -4.16
C ASP A 91 4.06 -39.30 -4.54
N VAL A 92 4.94 -38.41 -5.02
CA VAL A 92 6.27 -38.72 -5.54
C VAL A 92 7.33 -37.87 -4.85
N ASP A 93 8.44 -38.51 -4.48
CA ASP A 93 9.67 -37.87 -4.01
C ASP A 93 10.79 -38.08 -5.04
N LEU A 94 11.29 -36.99 -5.62
CA LEU A 94 12.39 -37.02 -6.60
C LEU A 94 13.78 -37.02 -5.94
N ASN A 95 13.82 -37.15 -4.62
CA ASN A 95 14.99 -37.46 -3.80
C ASN A 95 16.15 -36.47 -3.97
N ASN A 96 15.84 -35.22 -4.33
CA ASN A 96 16.81 -34.14 -4.57
C ASN A 96 17.93 -34.57 -5.54
N GLN A 97 17.62 -35.50 -6.43
CA GLN A 97 18.51 -35.97 -7.48
C GLN A 97 18.39 -35.03 -8.67
N ASP A 98 19.52 -34.76 -9.34
CA ASP A 98 19.51 -33.88 -10.50
C ASP A 98 18.69 -34.51 -11.63
N PHE A 99 17.65 -33.79 -12.06
CA PHE A 99 16.63 -34.34 -12.94
C PHE A 99 17.17 -34.60 -14.35
N VAL A 100 16.47 -35.49 -15.04
CA VAL A 100 16.87 -35.98 -16.37
C VAL A 100 16.77 -34.87 -17.43
N GLY A 101 17.47 -35.03 -18.55
CA GLY A 101 17.29 -34.14 -19.72
C GLY A 101 18.12 -32.85 -19.75
N LYS A 102 18.93 -32.55 -18.72
CA LYS A 102 19.76 -31.32 -18.65
C LYS A 102 20.75 -31.12 -19.80
N SER A 103 21.22 -32.20 -20.43
CA SER A 103 22.29 -32.17 -21.45
C SER A 103 21.81 -32.33 -22.89
N VAL A 104 20.50 -32.29 -23.16
CA VAL A 104 19.95 -32.44 -24.53
C VAL A 104 19.95 -31.09 -25.25
N PHE A 105 21.14 -30.54 -25.52
CA PHE A 105 21.38 -29.46 -26.48
C PHE A 105 22.52 -29.96 -27.39
N PRO A 106 22.24 -30.33 -28.66
CA PRO A 106 21.78 -29.36 -29.68
C PRO A 106 20.56 -29.80 -30.53
N TYR A 107 19.81 -28.81 -31.05
CA TYR A 107 19.08 -28.83 -32.33
C TYR A 107 18.00 -29.90 -32.63
N SER A 108 16.99 -30.07 -31.77
CA SER A 108 15.67 -30.40 -32.34
C SER A 108 14.55 -29.68 -31.60
N ASP A 109 14.13 -28.53 -32.13
CA ASP A 109 12.93 -27.76 -31.73
C ASP A 109 11.62 -28.51 -32.09
N SER A 110 11.55 -29.83 -31.84
CA SER A 110 10.41 -30.67 -32.23
C SER A 110 9.90 -31.60 -31.13
N ARG A 111 10.51 -31.56 -29.93
CA ARG A 111 10.13 -32.44 -28.80
C ARG A 111 9.21 -31.69 -27.83
N TYR A 112 7.96 -31.56 -28.21
CA TYR A 112 6.93 -30.85 -27.45
C TYR A 112 6.02 -31.82 -26.71
N PHE A 113 5.69 -31.51 -25.47
CA PHE A 113 4.52 -32.12 -24.83
C PHE A 113 3.24 -31.42 -25.30
N ARG A 114 2.26 -32.21 -25.77
CA ARG A 114 0.97 -31.80 -26.35
C ARG A 114 -0.25 -32.42 -25.65
N GLY A 115 -0.03 -32.90 -24.44
CA GLY A 115 -1.05 -33.61 -23.65
C GLY A 115 -1.59 -32.79 -22.48
N THR A 116 -2.38 -33.46 -21.66
CA THR A 116 -2.80 -32.99 -20.34
C THR A 116 -2.05 -33.77 -19.26
N PHE A 117 -1.44 -33.08 -18.29
CA PHE A 117 -0.91 -33.68 -17.08
C PHE A 117 -1.82 -33.31 -15.90
N ASP A 118 -2.42 -34.32 -15.27
CA ASP A 118 -3.34 -34.17 -14.15
C ASP A 118 -2.75 -34.88 -12.92
N GLY A 119 -2.34 -34.09 -11.93
CA GLY A 119 -1.76 -34.62 -10.71
C GLY A 119 -2.77 -35.25 -9.76
N GLN A 120 -4.08 -35.17 -10.03
CA GLN A 120 -5.16 -35.64 -9.15
C GLN A 120 -5.06 -35.19 -7.67
N GLY A 121 -4.37 -34.09 -7.39
CA GLY A 121 -4.14 -33.56 -6.05
C GLY A 121 -2.85 -34.06 -5.38
N HIS A 122 -2.07 -34.89 -6.06
CA HIS A 122 -0.81 -35.43 -5.53
C HIS A 122 0.35 -34.44 -5.53
N THR A 123 1.33 -34.74 -4.68
CA THR A 123 2.53 -33.93 -4.47
C THR A 123 3.75 -34.54 -5.15
N ILE A 124 4.53 -33.71 -5.84
CA ILE A 124 5.88 -34.00 -6.34
C ILE A 124 6.88 -33.21 -5.49
N SER A 125 7.70 -33.90 -4.71
CA SER A 125 8.65 -33.29 -3.78
C SER A 125 10.09 -33.40 -4.26
N ASN A 126 10.94 -32.48 -3.78
CA ASN A 126 12.40 -32.53 -3.95
C ASN A 126 12.86 -32.54 -5.42
N PHE A 127 12.12 -31.84 -6.31
CA PHE A 127 12.52 -31.66 -7.71
C PHE A 127 13.78 -30.79 -7.80
N LYS A 128 14.87 -31.33 -8.33
CA LYS A 128 16.13 -30.62 -8.48
C LYS A 128 16.59 -30.58 -9.94
N MET A 129 17.00 -29.42 -10.43
CA MET A 129 17.65 -29.29 -11.73
C MET A 129 18.77 -28.24 -11.67
N THR A 130 20.03 -28.70 -11.72
CA THR A 130 21.22 -27.85 -11.57
C THR A 130 22.07 -27.81 -12.84
N ASP A 131 22.71 -26.66 -13.11
CA ASP A 131 23.53 -26.42 -14.31
C ASP A 131 22.79 -26.74 -15.63
N GLY A 132 21.49 -26.50 -15.64
CA GLY A 132 20.66 -26.64 -16.83
C GLY A 132 20.98 -25.57 -17.87
N ASN A 133 20.94 -25.99 -19.14
CA ASN A 133 21.03 -25.09 -20.31
C ASN A 133 19.67 -24.36 -20.53
N HIS A 134 19.42 -23.69 -21.65
CA HIS A 134 18.11 -23.06 -21.90
C HIS A 134 16.92 -24.01 -21.68
N ARG A 135 15.80 -23.45 -21.22
CA ARG A 135 14.51 -24.14 -21.04
C ARG A 135 14.56 -25.19 -19.92
N VAL A 136 15.12 -24.83 -18.76
CA VAL A 136 15.22 -25.67 -17.56
C VAL A 136 13.83 -25.86 -16.94
N ALA A 137 13.20 -27.00 -17.19
CA ALA A 137 11.93 -27.39 -16.57
C ALA A 137 11.60 -28.87 -16.81
N MET A 138 10.70 -29.44 -16.01
CA MET A 138 10.25 -30.84 -16.15
C MET A 138 9.69 -31.16 -17.54
N PHE A 139 8.85 -30.30 -18.11
CA PHE A 139 8.30 -30.51 -19.45
C PHE A 139 9.06 -29.77 -20.54
N ARG A 140 10.15 -29.04 -20.20
CA ARG A 140 11.08 -28.30 -21.09
C ARG A 140 10.42 -27.46 -22.19
N GLN A 141 9.81 -28.10 -23.19
CA GLN A 141 9.05 -27.47 -24.28
C GLN A 141 7.63 -28.05 -24.40
N THR A 142 6.64 -27.17 -24.60
CA THR A 142 5.24 -27.56 -24.75
C THR A 142 4.57 -26.90 -25.95
N GLU A 143 3.50 -27.52 -26.44
CA GLU A 143 2.54 -26.97 -27.40
C GLU A 143 1.13 -27.43 -27.02
N SER A 144 0.11 -26.57 -27.01
CA SER A 144 -1.28 -26.95 -26.67
C SER A 144 -1.39 -27.85 -25.41
N ALA A 145 -0.78 -27.43 -24.30
CA ALA A 145 -0.62 -28.27 -23.11
C ALA A 145 -1.47 -27.77 -21.93
N THR A 146 -1.92 -28.72 -21.10
CA THR A 146 -2.67 -28.43 -19.86
C THR A 146 -2.01 -29.12 -18.68
N PHE A 147 -1.87 -28.39 -17.57
CA PHE A 147 -1.37 -28.91 -16.30
C PHE A 147 -2.39 -28.61 -15.22
N ARG A 148 -2.78 -29.61 -14.42
CA ARG A 148 -3.73 -29.38 -13.34
C ARG A 148 -3.55 -30.27 -12.12
N ASN A 149 -4.07 -29.81 -11.00
CA ASN A 149 -4.18 -30.56 -9.74
C ASN A 149 -2.86 -31.16 -9.26
N VAL A 150 -1.77 -30.40 -9.25
CA VAL A 150 -0.45 -30.89 -8.81
C VAL A 150 0.22 -29.89 -7.89
N THR A 151 0.82 -30.41 -6.82
CA THR A 151 1.61 -29.62 -5.86
C THR A 151 3.08 -29.99 -5.95
N PHE A 152 3.96 -28.99 -5.98
CA PHE A 152 5.39 -29.13 -5.88
C PHE A 152 5.88 -28.59 -4.53
N THR A 153 6.78 -29.33 -3.88
CA THR A 153 7.41 -28.95 -2.61
C THR A 153 8.93 -29.08 -2.71
N ASN A 154 9.65 -28.20 -2.01
CA ASN A 154 11.11 -28.20 -1.94
C ASN A 154 11.80 -28.28 -3.32
N VAL A 155 11.42 -27.39 -4.24
CA VAL A 155 12.05 -27.33 -5.57
C VAL A 155 13.44 -26.69 -5.48
N ASN A 156 14.39 -27.15 -6.29
CA ASN A 156 15.74 -26.59 -6.36
C ASN A 156 16.21 -26.51 -7.82
N ILE A 157 15.99 -25.36 -8.44
CA ILE A 157 16.42 -25.08 -9.81
C ILE A 157 17.51 -24.03 -9.76
N SER A 158 18.67 -24.30 -10.36
CA SER A 158 19.75 -23.31 -10.46
C SER A 158 20.53 -23.47 -11.76
N SER A 159 20.76 -22.36 -12.46
CA SER A 159 21.65 -22.32 -13.63
C SER A 159 22.75 -21.26 -13.45
N SER A 160 23.98 -21.64 -13.80
CA SER A 160 25.17 -20.79 -13.76
C SER A 160 25.42 -20.03 -15.08
N GLY A 161 24.92 -20.54 -16.21
CA GLY A 161 25.09 -19.91 -17.53
C GLY A 161 24.03 -18.86 -17.87
N ASP A 162 24.23 -18.14 -18.97
CA ASP A 162 23.34 -17.05 -19.45
C ASP A 162 22.12 -17.59 -20.22
N TYR A 163 21.43 -18.54 -19.60
CA TYR A 163 20.36 -19.30 -20.22
C TYR A 163 18.97 -18.74 -19.92
N SER A 164 18.02 -18.99 -20.81
CA SER A 164 16.67 -18.42 -20.72
C SER A 164 15.62 -19.51 -20.51
N GLY A 165 14.50 -19.17 -19.87
CA GLY A 165 13.35 -20.07 -19.69
C GLY A 165 13.56 -21.04 -18.53
N HIS A 166 13.41 -20.58 -17.29
CA HIS A 166 13.53 -21.43 -16.10
C HIS A 166 12.19 -21.53 -15.38
N ALA A 167 11.75 -22.75 -15.12
CA ALA A 167 10.52 -23.03 -14.36
C ALA A 167 10.48 -24.46 -13.83
N VAL A 168 9.53 -24.76 -12.95
CA VAL A 168 9.27 -26.14 -12.51
C VAL A 168 8.65 -26.95 -13.65
N LEU A 169 7.61 -26.43 -14.31
CA LEU A 169 6.85 -27.17 -15.32
C LEU A 169 7.33 -26.89 -16.74
N VAL A 170 7.28 -25.63 -17.20
CA VAL A 170 7.48 -25.30 -18.63
C VAL A 170 8.61 -24.30 -18.83
N GLY A 171 9.70 -24.71 -19.48
CA GLY A 171 10.79 -23.79 -19.80
C GLY A 171 10.41 -22.83 -20.93
N TYR A 172 9.75 -23.37 -21.96
CA TYR A 172 9.31 -22.66 -23.15
C TYR A 172 8.03 -23.25 -23.73
N HIS A 173 7.04 -22.42 -24.02
CA HIS A 173 5.82 -22.82 -24.72
C HIS A 173 5.84 -22.23 -26.13
N LYS A 174 5.76 -23.08 -27.16
CA LYS A 174 5.93 -22.62 -28.55
C LYS A 174 4.63 -22.10 -29.16
N SER A 175 3.56 -22.87 -29.04
CA SER A 175 2.29 -22.59 -29.71
C SER A 175 1.13 -23.38 -29.11
N GLY A 176 -0.08 -22.87 -29.31
CA GLY A 176 -1.32 -23.40 -28.75
C GLY A 176 -1.70 -22.65 -27.49
N ASN A 177 -2.73 -23.13 -26.80
CA ASN A 177 -3.06 -22.62 -25.47
C ASN A 177 -2.19 -23.33 -24.43
N LEU A 178 -1.77 -22.59 -23.41
CA LEU A 178 -1.15 -23.13 -22.22
C LEU A 178 -2.06 -22.89 -21.03
N THR A 179 -2.46 -23.95 -20.35
CA THR A 179 -3.41 -23.86 -19.22
C THR A 179 -2.81 -24.46 -17.96
N PHE A 180 -2.86 -23.71 -16.86
CA PHE A 180 -2.57 -24.17 -15.50
C PHE A 180 -3.81 -24.01 -14.62
N GLU A 181 -4.26 -25.09 -13.99
CA GLU A 181 -5.43 -25.10 -13.10
C GLU A 181 -5.09 -25.80 -11.78
N ASN A 182 -5.17 -25.11 -10.64
CA ASN A 182 -4.89 -25.73 -9.33
C ASN A 182 -3.47 -26.33 -9.26
N VAL A 183 -2.47 -25.52 -9.65
CA VAL A 183 -1.05 -25.89 -9.70
C VAL A 183 -0.26 -25.05 -8.71
N HIS A 184 0.45 -25.70 -7.80
CA HIS A 184 1.09 -25.03 -6.66
C HIS A 184 2.57 -25.37 -6.56
N VAL A 185 3.43 -24.37 -6.49
CA VAL A 185 4.81 -24.52 -6.01
C VAL A 185 4.85 -23.92 -4.62
N THR A 186 5.03 -24.72 -3.58
CA THR A 186 4.83 -24.28 -2.18
C THR A 186 6.11 -23.81 -1.50
N SER A 187 7.26 -24.32 -1.93
CA SER A 187 8.56 -24.05 -1.30
C SER A 187 9.71 -24.42 -2.23
N GLY A 188 10.87 -23.81 -2.00
CA GLY A 188 12.10 -24.07 -2.75
C GLY A 188 12.77 -22.80 -3.26
N SER A 189 13.71 -22.97 -4.19
CA SER A 189 14.44 -21.91 -4.86
C SER A 189 14.55 -22.15 -6.37
N ILE A 190 14.34 -21.10 -7.15
CA ILE A 190 14.49 -21.09 -8.61
C ILE A 190 15.41 -19.93 -8.99
N SER A 191 16.60 -20.25 -9.49
CA SER A 191 17.60 -19.27 -9.91
C SER A 191 18.01 -19.46 -11.36
N GLY A 192 17.98 -18.39 -12.14
CA GLY A 192 18.30 -18.42 -13.57
C GLY A 192 18.91 -17.10 -14.07
N TYR A 193 19.08 -16.95 -15.37
CA TYR A 193 19.53 -15.68 -15.97
C TYR A 193 18.33 -14.78 -16.34
N ARG A 194 17.54 -15.13 -17.36
CA ARG A 194 16.32 -14.39 -17.78
C ARG A 194 15.13 -15.31 -18.04
N TRP A 195 13.92 -14.73 -18.06
CA TRP A 195 12.66 -15.42 -18.38
C TRP A 195 12.38 -16.56 -17.39
N ILE A 196 12.04 -16.18 -16.17
CA ILE A 196 11.92 -17.11 -15.04
C ILE A 196 10.52 -16.99 -14.45
N GLY A 197 9.88 -18.12 -14.23
CA GLY A 197 8.62 -18.22 -13.50
C GLY A 197 8.52 -19.56 -12.77
N ALA A 198 7.73 -19.67 -11.71
CA ALA A 198 7.57 -20.96 -11.05
C ALA A 198 6.93 -22.01 -11.97
N LEU A 199 5.97 -21.60 -12.80
CA LEU A 199 5.22 -22.51 -13.67
C LEU A 199 5.74 -22.47 -15.11
N VAL A 200 5.99 -21.28 -15.64
CA VAL A 200 6.46 -21.10 -17.02
C VAL A 200 7.54 -20.03 -17.14
N GLY A 201 8.63 -20.34 -17.86
CA GLY A 201 9.70 -19.37 -18.13
C GLY A 201 9.33 -18.40 -19.25
N GLU A 202 8.95 -18.95 -20.40
CA GLU A 202 8.64 -18.20 -21.62
C GLU A 202 7.43 -18.79 -22.35
N VAL A 203 6.54 -17.93 -22.84
CA VAL A 203 5.45 -18.26 -23.76
C VAL A 203 5.64 -17.47 -25.04
N ASP A 204 5.90 -18.18 -26.14
CA ASP A 204 6.31 -17.61 -27.42
C ASP A 204 5.15 -16.98 -28.21
N GLU A 205 5.47 -16.05 -29.12
CA GLU A 205 4.52 -15.38 -29.98
C GLU A 205 3.94 -16.35 -31.01
N ASN A 206 2.61 -16.51 -30.99
CA ASN A 206 1.87 -16.80 -32.21
C ASN A 206 0.43 -16.31 -32.00
N SER A 207 -0.06 -15.47 -32.91
CA SER A 207 -1.40 -14.86 -32.84
C SER A 207 -2.53 -15.86 -32.53
N GLY A 208 -3.49 -15.45 -31.68
CA GLY A 208 -4.71 -16.20 -31.34
C GLY A 208 -4.56 -17.28 -30.27
N ARG A 209 -3.71 -17.07 -29.26
CA ARG A 209 -3.38 -18.04 -28.20
C ARG A 209 -3.40 -17.37 -26.83
N THR A 210 -3.50 -18.15 -25.76
CA THR A 210 -3.61 -17.61 -24.39
C THR A 210 -2.84 -18.45 -23.39
N LEU A 211 -2.19 -17.78 -22.43
CA LEU A 211 -1.80 -18.38 -21.15
C LEU A 211 -2.94 -18.20 -20.16
N THR A 212 -3.54 -19.30 -19.71
CA THR A 212 -4.56 -19.30 -18.66
C THR A 212 -3.99 -19.86 -17.38
N MET A 213 -4.11 -19.12 -16.28
CA MET A 213 -3.74 -19.57 -14.94
C MET A 213 -4.90 -19.36 -13.98
N THR A 214 -5.37 -20.44 -13.35
CA THR A 214 -6.50 -20.40 -12.42
C THR A 214 -6.13 -21.12 -11.13
N ASN A 215 -6.32 -20.47 -9.99
CA ASN A 215 -6.01 -21.02 -8.66
C ASN A 215 -4.57 -21.55 -8.56
N CYS A 216 -3.60 -20.82 -9.12
CA CYS A 216 -2.20 -21.23 -9.11
C CYS A 216 -1.39 -20.46 -8.07
N SER A 217 -0.33 -21.04 -7.50
CA SER A 217 0.48 -20.34 -6.50
C SER A 217 1.98 -20.63 -6.54
N ASN A 218 2.76 -19.63 -6.11
CA ASN A 218 4.18 -19.75 -5.83
C ASN A 218 4.52 -19.36 -4.38
N GLY A 219 5.29 -20.20 -3.71
CA GLY A 219 5.95 -19.96 -2.43
C GLY A 219 7.45 -20.22 -2.47
N ALA A 220 8.01 -20.58 -3.64
CA ALA A 220 9.45 -20.68 -3.84
C ALA A 220 10.07 -19.28 -4.05
N THR A 221 11.30 -19.10 -3.58
CA THR A 221 12.07 -17.89 -3.85
C THR A 221 12.59 -17.93 -5.29
N ILE A 222 12.40 -16.84 -6.03
CA ILE A 222 12.84 -16.73 -7.43
C ILE A 222 13.90 -15.63 -7.56
N THR A 223 15.05 -15.99 -8.13
CA THR A 223 16.17 -15.08 -8.33
C THR A 223 16.60 -15.05 -9.80
N GLY A 224 16.41 -13.91 -10.45
CA GLY A 224 16.96 -13.63 -11.78
C GLY A 224 18.27 -12.86 -11.70
N ARG A 225 19.10 -13.04 -12.72
CA ARG A 225 20.30 -12.21 -12.94
C ARG A 225 20.09 -11.17 -14.05
N ASN A 226 18.93 -11.20 -14.71
CA ASN A 226 18.54 -10.38 -15.85
C ASN A 226 16.99 -10.26 -15.92
N THR A 227 16.41 -9.89 -17.06
CA THR A 227 15.04 -9.39 -17.19
C THR A 227 13.93 -10.45 -17.17
N ARG A 228 12.69 -9.96 -17.00
CA ARG A 228 11.41 -10.70 -17.14
C ARG A 228 11.31 -11.89 -16.19
N VAL A 229 11.14 -11.56 -14.91
CA VAL A 229 11.04 -12.54 -13.83
C VAL A 229 9.67 -12.38 -13.18
N GLY A 230 8.86 -13.45 -13.18
CA GLY A 230 7.59 -13.48 -12.51
C GLY A 230 7.52 -14.55 -11.43
N GLY A 231 6.65 -14.40 -10.43
CA GLY A 231 6.40 -15.46 -9.46
C GLY A 231 5.80 -16.73 -10.09
N LEU A 232 4.93 -16.59 -11.11
CA LEU A 232 4.37 -17.73 -11.86
C LEU A 232 4.91 -17.82 -13.29
N ALA A 233 4.98 -16.70 -14.01
CA ALA A 233 5.38 -16.66 -15.41
C ALA A 233 6.43 -15.57 -15.70
N GLY A 234 7.49 -15.90 -16.44
CA GLY A 234 8.56 -14.94 -16.78
C GLY A 234 8.18 -13.97 -17.90
N SER A 235 8.30 -14.45 -19.14
CA SER A 235 8.08 -13.69 -20.37
C SER A 235 6.87 -14.25 -21.12
N CYS A 236 5.82 -13.45 -21.27
CA CYS A 236 4.60 -13.84 -21.99
C CYS A 236 4.41 -12.96 -23.22
N LEU A 237 4.58 -13.54 -24.40
CA LEU A 237 4.25 -12.84 -25.63
C LEU A 237 2.74 -12.77 -25.88
N PRO A 238 1.92 -13.82 -25.71
CA PRO A 238 0.47 -13.74 -25.95
C PRO A 238 -0.35 -13.26 -24.73
N ALA A 239 -1.67 -13.13 -24.93
CA ALA A 239 -2.64 -12.81 -23.88
C ALA A 239 -2.47 -13.67 -22.61
N VAL A 240 -2.55 -13.01 -21.44
CA VAL A 240 -2.56 -13.70 -20.14
C VAL A 240 -3.91 -13.50 -19.47
N ASN A 241 -4.52 -14.62 -19.06
CA ASN A 241 -5.72 -14.64 -18.23
C ASN A 241 -5.40 -15.33 -16.90
N ALA A 242 -5.19 -14.55 -15.86
CA ALA A 242 -4.89 -15.04 -14.51
C ALA A 242 -6.06 -14.76 -13.55
N SER A 243 -6.51 -15.80 -12.85
CA SER A 243 -7.55 -15.68 -11.83
C SER A 243 -7.15 -16.42 -10.55
N ASN A 244 -7.38 -15.76 -9.41
CA ASN A 244 -7.10 -16.31 -8.07
C ASN A 244 -5.68 -16.88 -7.92
N CYS A 245 -4.71 -16.23 -8.57
CA CYS A 245 -3.30 -16.64 -8.51
C CYS A 245 -2.59 -15.92 -7.37
N SER A 246 -1.64 -16.59 -6.70
CA SER A 246 -0.94 -16.00 -5.56
C SER A 246 0.57 -16.19 -5.57
N ASN A 247 1.29 -15.20 -5.08
CA ASN A 247 2.72 -15.30 -4.81
C ASN A 247 3.03 -14.92 -3.35
N THR A 248 3.71 -15.82 -2.66
CA THR A 248 4.21 -15.67 -1.29
C THR A 248 5.74 -15.74 -1.23
N GLY A 249 6.37 -16.30 -2.27
CA GLY A 249 7.82 -16.36 -2.39
C GLY A 249 8.43 -15.02 -2.80
N ASN A 250 9.65 -14.75 -2.35
CA ASN A 250 10.36 -13.53 -2.75
C ASN A 250 10.79 -13.63 -4.22
N VAL A 251 10.67 -12.53 -4.95
CA VAL A 251 11.05 -12.44 -6.37
C VAL A 251 12.03 -11.30 -6.56
N SER A 252 13.26 -11.60 -6.97
CA SER A 252 14.31 -10.58 -7.08
C SER A 252 15.09 -10.70 -8.38
N SER A 253 15.41 -9.59 -9.02
CA SER A 253 16.42 -9.53 -10.09
C SER A 253 17.21 -8.23 -10.03
N ASN A 254 18.41 -8.24 -10.62
CA ASN A 254 19.24 -7.05 -10.82
C ASN A 254 18.92 -6.34 -12.14
N SER A 255 17.68 -6.46 -12.62
CA SER A 255 17.25 -5.96 -13.94
C SER A 255 15.76 -5.62 -13.94
N THR A 256 15.19 -5.44 -15.13
CA THR A 256 13.84 -4.90 -15.36
C THR A 256 12.75 -5.98 -15.49
N ASP A 257 11.50 -5.54 -15.37
CA ASP A 257 10.27 -6.29 -15.67
C ASP A 257 10.03 -7.44 -14.70
N ILE A 258 9.78 -7.07 -13.44
CA ILE A 258 9.67 -8.02 -12.33
C ILE A 258 8.27 -7.98 -11.74
N GLY A 259 7.58 -9.13 -11.74
CA GLY A 259 6.20 -9.22 -11.28
C GLY A 259 6.00 -10.33 -10.25
N GLY A 260 5.06 -10.15 -9.33
CA GLY A 260 4.73 -11.24 -8.39
C GLY A 260 4.00 -12.39 -9.07
N ILE A 261 3.29 -12.14 -10.17
CA ILE A 261 2.64 -13.19 -10.97
C ILE A 261 3.32 -13.31 -12.33
N VAL A 262 3.39 -12.21 -13.10
CA VAL A 262 4.00 -12.19 -14.44
C VAL A 262 5.04 -11.07 -14.55
N GLY A 263 6.25 -11.40 -15.01
CA GLY A 263 7.31 -10.41 -15.21
C GLY A 263 6.99 -9.42 -16.33
N TRP A 264 6.72 -9.95 -17.53
CA TRP A 264 6.53 -9.14 -18.73
C TRP A 264 5.47 -9.74 -19.65
N ILE A 265 4.65 -8.86 -20.22
CA ILE A 265 3.61 -9.18 -21.21
C ILE A 265 3.75 -8.25 -22.41
N GLU A 266 3.92 -8.80 -23.62
CA GLU A 266 4.05 -8.00 -24.85
C GLU A 266 2.71 -7.74 -25.56
N ASP A 267 1.84 -8.75 -25.62
CA ASP A 267 0.73 -8.75 -26.57
C ASP A 267 -0.64 -9.11 -25.95
N ASP A 268 -1.68 -8.76 -26.72
CA ASP A 268 -3.10 -8.96 -26.53
C ASP A 268 -3.73 -8.34 -25.27
N ALA A 269 -5.07 -8.30 -25.28
CA ALA A 269 -5.84 -7.96 -24.09
C ALA A 269 -5.62 -9.00 -22.98
N SER A 270 -5.07 -8.57 -21.85
CA SER A 270 -4.74 -9.43 -20.71
C SER A 270 -5.57 -9.08 -19.48
N SER A 271 -5.90 -10.09 -18.68
CA SER A 271 -6.77 -9.94 -17.51
C SER A 271 -6.20 -10.62 -16.27
N PHE A 272 -6.22 -9.89 -15.15
CA PHE A 272 -5.82 -10.36 -13.83
C PHE A 272 -6.94 -10.07 -12.84
N SER A 273 -7.47 -11.14 -12.24
CA SER A 273 -8.61 -11.06 -11.33
C SER A 273 -8.36 -11.80 -10.02
N GLY A 274 -8.59 -11.14 -8.89
CA GLY A 274 -8.44 -11.77 -7.57
C GLY A 274 -7.02 -12.30 -7.28
N CYS A 275 -6.01 -11.82 -7.99
CA CYS A 275 -4.64 -12.25 -7.81
C CYS A 275 -4.00 -11.53 -6.62
N SER A 276 -3.05 -12.18 -5.95
CA SER A 276 -2.42 -11.63 -4.75
C SER A 276 -0.91 -11.81 -4.69
N ASN A 277 -0.24 -10.84 -4.07
CA ASN A 277 1.17 -10.95 -3.71
C ASN A 277 1.41 -10.58 -2.24
N SER A 278 2.22 -11.39 -1.57
CA SER A 278 2.73 -11.15 -0.21
C SER A 278 4.25 -11.35 -0.10
N GLY A 279 4.89 -11.91 -1.13
CA GLY A 279 6.34 -11.97 -1.22
C GLY A 279 6.96 -10.60 -1.49
N SER A 280 8.19 -10.39 -1.02
CA SER A 280 8.94 -9.17 -1.35
C SER A 280 9.41 -9.23 -2.81
N ILE A 281 9.28 -8.12 -3.53
CA ILE A 281 9.69 -8.02 -4.94
C ILE A 281 10.69 -6.88 -5.13
N SER A 282 11.83 -7.18 -5.76
CA SER A 282 12.87 -6.18 -6.04
C SER A 282 13.44 -6.28 -7.45
N GLY A 283 13.58 -5.14 -8.12
CA GLY A 283 14.14 -5.01 -9.46
C GLY A 283 14.79 -3.65 -9.70
N THR A 284 15.21 -3.38 -10.93
CA THR A 284 15.80 -2.07 -11.28
C THR A 284 14.84 -1.15 -12.01
N ASP A 285 13.82 -1.68 -12.68
CA ASP A 285 12.76 -0.91 -13.35
C ASP A 285 11.54 -1.81 -13.62
N ALA A 286 10.37 -1.20 -13.78
CA ALA A 286 9.08 -1.86 -14.01
C ALA A 286 8.84 -3.05 -13.06
N VAL A 287 8.71 -2.73 -11.76
CA VAL A 287 8.49 -3.73 -10.71
C VAL A 287 7.05 -3.63 -10.19
N GLY A 288 6.30 -4.73 -10.21
CA GLY A 288 4.93 -4.74 -9.71
C GLY A 288 4.55 -5.96 -8.88
N GLY A 289 3.63 -5.77 -7.95
CA GLY A 289 3.13 -6.86 -7.10
C GLY A 289 2.49 -8.00 -7.90
N ILE A 290 1.85 -7.72 -9.03
CA ILE A 290 1.22 -8.72 -9.90
C ILE A 290 1.92 -8.77 -11.25
N ILE A 291 2.10 -7.62 -11.90
CA ILE A 291 2.70 -7.50 -13.24
C ILE A 291 3.90 -6.56 -13.19
N GLY A 292 5.05 -6.95 -13.75
CA GLY A 292 6.17 -6.02 -13.92
C GLY A 292 5.87 -4.99 -15.00
N TYR A 293 5.77 -5.47 -16.24
CA TYR A 293 5.51 -4.64 -17.42
C TYR A 293 4.41 -5.26 -18.30
N PHE A 294 3.52 -4.40 -18.82
CA PHE A 294 2.57 -4.72 -19.88
C PHE A 294 2.65 -3.69 -20.99
N GLY A 295 2.85 -4.13 -22.24
CA GLY A 295 2.71 -3.24 -23.40
C GLY A 295 3.55 -3.64 -24.61
N ASN A 296 3.17 -3.11 -25.77
CA ASN A 296 4.03 -2.95 -26.94
C ASN A 296 3.45 -1.86 -27.86
N ASN A 297 4.07 -1.61 -29.02
CA ASN A 297 3.69 -0.56 -29.97
C ASN A 297 2.38 -0.83 -30.77
N ASP A 298 1.51 -1.73 -30.30
CA ASP A 298 0.28 -2.10 -31.01
C ASP A 298 -0.95 -1.41 -30.42
N GLN A 299 -1.85 -1.04 -31.31
CA GLN A 299 -2.83 0.02 -31.13
C GLN A 299 -4.16 -0.43 -30.52
N ASP A 300 -4.41 -1.72 -30.33
CA ASP A 300 -5.72 -2.26 -29.91
C ASP A 300 -5.70 -3.07 -28.59
N LYS A 301 -4.71 -2.86 -27.71
CA LYS A 301 -4.53 -3.70 -26.49
C LYS A 301 -5.11 -3.08 -25.22
N ARG A 302 -5.73 -3.91 -24.36
CA ARG A 302 -6.26 -3.49 -23.05
C ARG A 302 -5.76 -4.37 -21.92
N MET A 303 -5.19 -3.75 -20.89
CA MET A 303 -5.01 -4.37 -19.58
C MET A 303 -6.28 -4.27 -18.72
N THR A 304 -6.67 -5.37 -18.08
CA THR A 304 -7.74 -5.42 -17.07
C THR A 304 -7.21 -5.94 -15.74
N LEU A 305 -7.12 -5.07 -14.73
CA LEU A 305 -6.70 -5.39 -13.37
C LEU A 305 -7.90 -5.26 -12.44
N THR A 306 -8.43 -6.37 -11.94
CA THR A 306 -9.62 -6.38 -11.09
C THR A 306 -9.42 -7.08 -9.75
N ASN A 307 -9.75 -6.43 -8.64
CA ASN A 307 -9.75 -7.03 -7.31
C ASN A 307 -8.43 -7.69 -6.90
N ASN A 308 -7.30 -7.19 -7.40
CA ASN A 308 -5.99 -7.73 -7.05
C ASN A 308 -5.47 -7.08 -5.76
N THR A 309 -4.68 -7.82 -5.00
CA THR A 309 -4.14 -7.36 -3.71
C THR A 309 -2.64 -7.52 -3.60
N ASN A 310 -1.94 -6.47 -3.18
CA ASN A 310 -0.55 -6.57 -2.76
C ASN A 310 -0.38 -6.24 -1.27
N THR A 311 0.37 -7.09 -0.57
CA THR A 311 0.80 -6.90 0.83
C THR A 311 2.32 -6.98 0.99
N GLY A 312 3.03 -7.49 -0.03
CA GLY A 312 4.48 -7.57 -0.04
C GLY A 312 5.14 -6.22 -0.33
N THR A 313 6.37 -6.04 0.14
CA THR A 313 7.18 -4.86 -0.17
C THR A 313 7.64 -4.89 -1.63
N ILE A 314 7.49 -3.78 -2.33
CA ILE A 314 7.92 -3.59 -3.72
C ILE A 314 9.05 -2.56 -3.76
N THR A 315 10.18 -2.89 -4.37
CA THR A 315 11.34 -2.00 -4.46
C THR A 315 11.92 -1.97 -5.87
N SER A 316 12.11 -0.78 -6.42
CA SER A 316 12.69 -0.53 -7.74
C SER A 316 13.62 0.68 -7.70
N SER A 317 14.71 0.65 -8.48
CA SER A 317 15.49 1.86 -8.76
C SER A 317 14.92 2.73 -9.88
N GLY A 318 13.89 2.24 -10.58
CA GLY A 318 13.14 2.94 -11.62
C GLY A 318 11.68 3.02 -11.21
N ARG A 319 10.77 2.51 -12.04
CA ARG A 319 9.32 2.51 -11.82
C ARG A 319 8.87 1.36 -10.94
N ALA A 320 7.92 1.60 -10.04
CA ALA A 320 7.28 0.57 -9.23
C ALA A 320 5.80 0.83 -8.95
N GLY A 321 5.00 -0.23 -8.95
CA GLY A 321 3.61 -0.17 -8.51
C GLY A 321 3.24 -1.32 -7.58
N GLY A 322 2.32 -1.08 -6.64
CA GLY A 322 1.84 -2.16 -5.77
C GLY A 322 1.18 -3.30 -6.55
N ILE A 323 0.56 -3.04 -7.71
CA ILE A 323 -0.05 -4.05 -8.57
C ILE A 323 0.70 -4.19 -9.90
N ALA A 324 0.94 -3.09 -10.62
CA ALA A 324 1.68 -3.10 -11.88
C ALA A 324 2.82 -2.09 -11.88
N GLY A 325 4.01 -2.49 -12.35
CA GLY A 325 5.15 -1.58 -12.47
C GLY A 325 4.93 -0.53 -13.56
N HIS A 326 4.66 -1.01 -14.78
CA HIS A 326 4.39 -0.15 -15.93
C HIS A 326 3.37 -0.78 -16.87
N ILE A 327 2.45 0.05 -17.35
CA ILE A 327 1.46 -0.28 -18.37
C ILE A 327 1.64 0.72 -19.53
N GLU A 328 1.79 0.23 -20.75
CA GLU A 328 2.01 1.01 -21.97
C GLU A 328 1.11 0.52 -23.11
N THR A 329 0.16 1.35 -23.56
CA THR A 329 -0.61 1.17 -24.80
C THR A 329 -1.01 2.52 -25.41
N ASP A 330 -1.37 2.53 -26.70
CA ASP A 330 -1.59 3.79 -27.44
C ASP A 330 -3.07 4.20 -27.64
N ASN A 331 -4.08 3.33 -27.55
CA ASN A 331 -5.48 3.75 -27.82
C ASN A 331 -6.58 3.17 -26.91
N ASN A 332 -6.33 2.11 -26.15
CA ASN A 332 -7.40 1.38 -25.46
C ASN A 332 -7.40 1.61 -23.95
N ALA A 333 -8.49 2.14 -23.43
CA ALA A 333 -8.63 2.40 -22.00
C ALA A 333 -8.43 1.15 -21.15
N HIS A 334 -7.42 1.19 -20.28
CA HIS A 334 -7.19 0.18 -19.25
C HIS A 334 -8.31 0.19 -18.22
N ILE A 335 -8.69 -1.00 -17.75
CA ILE A 335 -9.70 -1.15 -16.70
C ILE A 335 -8.97 -1.55 -15.43
N ILE A 336 -8.87 -0.62 -14.49
CA ILE A 336 -8.14 -0.83 -13.24
C ILE A 336 -9.15 -0.62 -12.12
N SER A 337 -9.67 -1.72 -11.58
CA SER A 337 -10.83 -1.71 -10.69
C SER A 337 -10.66 -2.51 -9.41
N GLY A 338 -11.02 -1.93 -8.26
CA GLY A 338 -11.13 -2.65 -6.99
C GLY A 338 -9.80 -3.18 -6.46
N ASN A 339 -8.67 -2.71 -6.98
CA ASN A 339 -7.36 -3.19 -6.55
C ASN A 339 -6.95 -2.55 -5.22
N ILE A 340 -6.22 -3.31 -4.40
CA ILE A 340 -5.81 -2.90 -3.06
C ILE A 340 -4.31 -3.09 -2.87
N ASN A 341 -3.62 -2.03 -2.49
CA ASN A 341 -2.25 -2.14 -2.00
C ASN A 341 -2.18 -1.85 -0.50
N ARG A 342 -1.51 -2.74 0.24
CA ARG A 342 -1.12 -2.57 1.65
C ARG A 342 0.39 -2.63 1.86
N GLY A 343 1.12 -3.14 0.86
CA GLY A 343 2.58 -3.23 0.93
C GLY A 343 3.25 -1.89 0.68
N LYS A 344 4.43 -1.69 1.28
CA LYS A 344 5.28 -0.52 0.99
C LYS A 344 5.78 -0.57 -0.46
N VAL A 345 5.72 0.56 -1.16
CA VAL A 345 6.27 0.72 -2.51
C VAL A 345 7.37 1.77 -2.49
N THR A 346 8.55 1.42 -3.01
CA THR A 346 9.68 2.34 -3.13
C THR A 346 10.23 2.28 -4.55
N ALA A 347 10.21 3.41 -5.25
CA ALA A 347 10.66 3.54 -6.63
C ALA A 347 11.76 4.61 -6.70
N GLY A 348 12.72 4.45 -7.61
CA GLY A 348 13.75 5.47 -7.86
C GLY A 348 13.29 6.56 -8.82
N THR A 349 12.23 6.32 -9.60
CA THR A 349 11.51 7.34 -10.38
C THR A 349 10.05 7.40 -9.94
N ASP A 350 9.18 6.59 -10.53
CA ASP A 350 7.73 6.72 -10.45
C ASP A 350 7.13 5.62 -9.58
N ALA A 351 6.52 6.02 -8.47
CA ALA A 351 5.92 5.13 -7.49
C ALA A 351 4.40 5.26 -7.46
N GLY A 352 3.69 4.16 -7.71
CA GLY A 352 2.25 4.09 -7.54
C GLY A 352 1.85 3.08 -6.48
N GLY A 353 0.86 3.39 -5.64
CA GLY A 353 0.27 2.35 -4.79
C GLY A 353 -0.40 1.24 -5.63
N ILE A 354 -0.94 1.55 -6.80
CA ILE A 354 -1.50 0.54 -7.73
C ILE A 354 -0.62 0.38 -8.96
N VAL A 355 -0.33 1.46 -9.70
CA VAL A 355 0.46 1.41 -10.93
C VAL A 355 1.59 2.43 -10.90
N GLY A 356 2.83 2.01 -11.14
CA GLY A 356 3.98 2.93 -11.18
C GLY A 356 3.82 3.99 -12.28
N ARG A 357 3.73 3.53 -13.54
CA ARG A 357 3.49 4.40 -14.70
C ARG A 357 2.44 3.81 -15.64
N ASN A 358 1.50 4.64 -16.07
CA ASN A 358 0.48 4.29 -17.03
C ASN A 358 0.56 5.21 -18.26
N LYS A 359 1.03 4.68 -19.37
CA LYS A 359 0.99 5.33 -20.68
C LYS A 359 -0.14 4.72 -21.48
N GLY A 360 -1.13 5.52 -21.86
CA GLY A 360 -2.39 5.03 -22.40
C GLY A 360 -3.60 5.51 -21.61
N PHE A 361 -4.78 5.46 -22.23
CA PHE A 361 -6.06 5.75 -21.56
C PHE A 361 -6.28 4.87 -20.31
N GLY A 362 -6.87 5.44 -19.26
CA GLY A 362 -7.14 4.70 -18.03
C GLY A 362 -8.51 4.99 -17.42
N THR A 363 -9.23 3.92 -17.09
CA THR A 363 -10.45 3.96 -16.26
C THR A 363 -10.18 3.29 -14.92
N TRP A 364 -10.12 4.11 -13.89
CA TRP A 364 -9.73 3.73 -12.54
C TRP A 364 -10.95 3.79 -11.63
N THR A 365 -11.35 2.66 -11.04
CA THR A 365 -12.56 2.59 -10.21
C THR A 365 -12.29 1.86 -8.90
N ASN A 366 -12.74 2.39 -7.76
CA ASN A 366 -12.71 1.66 -6.48
C ASN A 366 -11.30 1.22 -6.01
N ASN A 367 -10.22 1.83 -6.51
CA ASN A 367 -8.87 1.43 -6.13
C ASN A 367 -8.47 2.06 -4.80
N LYS A 368 -7.73 1.31 -3.98
CA LYS A 368 -7.37 1.73 -2.63
C LYS A 368 -5.90 1.48 -2.33
N ASN A 369 -5.22 2.48 -1.80
CA ASN A 369 -3.89 2.33 -1.24
C ASN A 369 -3.86 2.59 0.26
N TYR A 370 -3.29 1.65 1.00
CA TYR A 370 -2.98 1.75 2.44
C TYR A 370 -1.47 1.72 2.70
N GLY A 371 -0.67 1.30 1.72
CA GLY A 371 0.78 1.17 1.84
C GLY A 371 1.49 2.53 1.79
N GLU A 372 2.63 2.61 2.45
CA GLU A 372 3.55 3.75 2.33
C GLU A 372 4.17 3.77 0.92
N ILE A 373 4.20 4.94 0.29
CA ILE A 373 4.75 5.13 -1.05
C ILE A 373 5.92 6.13 -1.01
N TYR A 374 7.03 5.75 -1.64
CA TYR A 374 8.17 6.63 -1.89
C TYR A 374 8.54 6.62 -3.37
N GLY A 375 8.54 7.79 -4.01
CA GLY A 375 9.04 7.98 -5.38
C GLY A 375 10.28 8.86 -5.42
N GLY A 376 11.34 8.40 -6.06
CA GLY A 376 12.56 9.19 -6.26
C GLY A 376 12.40 10.34 -7.26
N ASP A 377 11.30 10.36 -8.02
CA ASP A 377 10.87 11.47 -8.86
C ASP A 377 9.40 11.80 -8.59
N ASN A 378 8.48 10.95 -9.04
CA ASN A 378 7.04 11.13 -8.93
C ASN A 378 6.40 10.06 -8.04
N ALA A 379 5.38 10.41 -7.26
CA ALA A 379 4.66 9.44 -6.45
C ALA A 379 3.18 9.73 -6.35
N GLY A 380 2.36 8.68 -6.48
CA GLY A 380 0.93 8.73 -6.29
C GLY A 380 0.38 7.53 -5.52
N GLY A 381 -0.66 7.75 -4.72
CA GLY A 381 -1.27 6.67 -3.95
C GLY A 381 -1.94 5.64 -4.85
N ILE A 382 -2.41 6.05 -6.04
CA ILE A 382 -2.94 5.13 -7.05
C ILE A 382 -1.96 4.98 -8.21
N CYS A 383 -1.56 6.09 -8.84
CA CYS A 383 -0.65 6.07 -9.98
C CYS A 383 0.53 7.03 -9.81
N GLY A 384 1.76 6.60 -10.06
CA GLY A 384 2.93 7.48 -9.98
C GLY A 384 2.93 8.52 -11.10
N GLU A 385 2.84 8.04 -12.33
CA GLU A 385 2.84 8.85 -13.54
C GLU A 385 1.80 8.38 -14.56
N VAL A 386 1.17 9.33 -15.24
CA VAL A 386 0.32 9.09 -16.41
C VAL A 386 0.78 9.88 -17.64
N GLU A 387 0.67 9.31 -18.83
CA GLU A 387 1.09 9.97 -20.08
C GLU A 387 0.03 9.94 -21.18
N ASP A 388 0.08 11.00 -22.00
CA ASP A 388 -0.53 11.22 -23.32
C ASP A 388 -2.06 11.26 -23.39
N ASP A 389 -2.75 10.56 -22.48
CA ASP A 389 -4.18 10.26 -22.64
C ASP A 389 -5.05 10.62 -21.44
N LEU A 390 -6.35 10.74 -21.71
CA LEU A 390 -7.39 10.98 -20.71
C LEU A 390 -7.39 9.88 -19.64
N GLN A 391 -7.36 10.32 -18.38
CA GLN A 391 -7.49 9.46 -17.21
C GLN A 391 -8.78 9.78 -16.45
N THR A 392 -9.57 8.76 -16.17
CA THR A 392 -10.79 8.89 -15.37
C THR A 392 -10.70 8.07 -14.10
N TYR A 393 -10.66 8.76 -12.96
CA TYR A 393 -10.68 8.18 -11.63
C TYR A 393 -12.06 8.36 -10.99
N ASN A 394 -12.63 7.26 -10.52
CA ASN A 394 -13.89 7.23 -9.82
C ASN A 394 -13.76 6.43 -8.53
N ASN A 395 -14.14 7.02 -7.39
CA ASN A 395 -14.13 6.34 -6.10
C ASN A 395 -12.77 5.73 -5.75
N CYS A 396 -11.68 6.46 -6.00
CA CYS A 396 -10.32 6.01 -5.71
C CYS A 396 -9.79 6.70 -4.44
N HIS A 397 -9.13 5.94 -3.58
CA HIS A 397 -8.79 6.41 -2.23
C HIS A 397 -7.35 6.08 -1.84
N ASN A 398 -6.67 7.07 -1.28
CA ASN A 398 -5.40 6.88 -0.62
C ASN A 398 -5.51 7.12 0.89
N TYR A 399 -4.99 6.17 1.65
CA TYR A 399 -4.88 6.21 3.11
C TYR A 399 -3.42 6.16 3.60
N GLY A 400 -2.49 5.74 2.74
CA GLY A 400 -1.07 5.62 3.08
C GLY A 400 -0.31 6.93 2.91
N THR A 401 0.75 7.11 3.70
CA THR A 401 1.67 8.25 3.54
C THR A 401 2.43 8.16 2.22
N ILE A 402 2.58 9.29 1.53
CA ILE A 402 3.28 9.41 0.26
C ILE A 402 4.37 10.46 0.40
N SER A 403 5.57 10.09 0.00
CA SER A 403 6.71 11.00 -0.04
C SER A 403 7.49 10.85 -1.34
N GLY A 404 8.23 11.89 -1.72
CA GLY A 404 9.14 11.82 -2.85
C GLY A 404 9.73 13.17 -3.19
N VAL A 405 10.37 13.24 -4.36
CA VAL A 405 11.22 14.38 -4.71
C VAL A 405 10.46 15.48 -5.44
N ASN A 406 9.87 15.19 -6.60
CA ASN A 406 9.33 16.22 -7.49
C ASN A 406 7.80 16.32 -7.40
N SER A 407 7.06 15.40 -8.02
CA SER A 407 5.61 15.54 -8.19
C SER A 407 4.84 14.51 -7.37
N ILE A 408 4.23 14.95 -6.27
CA ILE A 408 3.63 14.04 -5.29
C ILE A 408 2.14 14.32 -5.14
N GLY A 409 1.31 13.29 -5.33
CA GLY A 409 -0.15 13.40 -5.21
C GLY A 409 -0.79 12.26 -4.43
N GLY A 410 -1.93 12.50 -3.79
CA GLY A 410 -2.66 11.43 -3.09
C GLY A 410 -3.17 10.33 -4.03
N ILE A 411 -3.59 10.67 -5.23
CA ILE A 411 -4.06 9.73 -6.25
C ILE A 411 -3.02 9.59 -7.36
N THR A 412 -2.63 10.70 -7.99
CA THR A 412 -1.68 10.71 -9.12
C THR A 412 -0.51 11.65 -8.85
N GLY A 413 0.73 11.21 -9.08
CA GLY A 413 1.91 12.07 -8.88
C GLY A 413 2.08 13.10 -10.00
N PHE A 414 2.34 12.61 -11.21
CA PHE A 414 2.59 13.42 -12.40
C PHE A 414 1.68 13.03 -13.56
N GLY A 415 1.23 14.00 -14.36
CA GLY A 415 0.58 13.72 -15.64
C GLY A 415 1.15 14.55 -16.79
N ASN A 416 1.70 13.84 -17.75
CA ASN A 416 2.29 14.37 -18.96
C ASN A 416 1.25 14.37 -20.09
N ASN A 417 0.75 15.54 -20.47
CA ASN A 417 -0.10 15.73 -21.66
C ASN A 417 -1.48 15.03 -21.73
N GLY A 418 -2.02 14.49 -20.63
CA GLY A 418 -3.37 13.91 -20.57
C GLY A 418 -4.33 14.60 -19.60
N GLU A 419 -5.60 14.78 -19.99
CA GLU A 419 -6.66 15.29 -19.10
C GLU A 419 -6.87 14.38 -17.89
N GLN A 420 -7.12 14.96 -16.71
CA GLN A 420 -7.33 14.21 -15.47
C GLN A 420 -8.72 14.49 -14.89
N ASN A 421 -9.57 13.47 -14.86
CA ASN A 421 -10.92 13.55 -14.32
C ASN A 421 -11.03 12.74 -13.03
N PHE A 422 -11.18 13.42 -11.90
CA PHE A 422 -11.39 12.82 -10.58
C PHE A 422 -12.85 13.01 -10.16
N THR A 423 -13.52 11.91 -9.85
CA THR A 423 -14.88 11.90 -9.28
C THR A 423 -14.87 11.09 -7.98
N ASN A 424 -15.35 11.67 -6.89
CA ASN A 424 -15.43 11.00 -5.57
C ASN A 424 -14.08 10.37 -5.14
N CYS A 425 -12.97 11.06 -5.40
CA CYS A 425 -11.63 10.59 -5.07
C CYS A 425 -11.09 11.29 -3.83
N THR A 426 -10.31 10.56 -3.02
CA THR A 426 -9.98 11.03 -1.68
C THR A 426 -8.55 10.72 -1.26
N ASN A 427 -8.00 11.61 -0.44
CA ASN A 427 -6.73 11.38 0.23
C ASN A 427 -6.85 11.64 1.73
N SER A 428 -6.34 10.69 2.52
CA SER A 428 -6.23 10.78 3.98
C SER A 428 -4.80 10.58 4.49
N GLY A 429 -3.87 10.18 3.62
CA GLY A 429 -2.46 10.05 3.99
C GLY A 429 -1.71 11.36 3.82
N ASN A 430 -0.63 11.53 4.58
CA ASN A 430 0.24 12.69 4.41
C ASN A 430 0.98 12.65 3.08
N ILE A 431 1.17 13.83 2.49
CA ILE A 431 1.89 14.06 1.23
C ILE A 431 3.11 14.91 1.53
N THR A 432 4.29 14.50 1.05
CA THR A 432 5.53 15.30 1.16
C THR A 432 6.31 15.31 -0.16
N SER A 433 6.50 16.48 -0.76
CA SER A 433 7.42 16.72 -1.90
C SER A 433 8.62 17.53 -1.45
N THR A 434 9.84 17.03 -1.68
CA THR A 434 11.08 17.66 -1.20
C THR A 434 11.71 18.66 -2.17
N ALA A 435 11.24 18.78 -3.41
CA ALA A 435 11.83 19.68 -4.41
C ALA A 435 10.81 20.50 -5.20
N ASN A 436 9.73 19.88 -5.72
CA ASN A 436 8.76 20.57 -6.58
C ASN A 436 7.37 20.63 -5.92
N ALA A 437 6.31 20.11 -6.52
CA ALA A 437 4.95 20.34 -6.06
C ALA A 437 4.33 19.15 -5.34
N ALA A 438 3.38 19.44 -4.45
CA ALA A 438 2.54 18.42 -3.83
C ALA A 438 1.06 18.80 -3.86
N GLY A 439 0.20 17.82 -4.13
CA GLY A 439 -1.25 17.97 -4.05
C GLY A 439 -1.92 16.86 -3.25
N GLY A 440 -3.00 17.17 -2.55
CA GLY A 440 -3.76 16.13 -1.83
C GLY A 440 -4.29 15.03 -2.75
N LEU A 441 -4.55 15.30 -4.03
CA LEU A 441 -4.96 14.29 -5.03
C LEU A 441 -3.97 14.21 -6.19
N TYR A 442 -3.52 15.35 -6.70
CA TYR A 442 -2.71 15.40 -7.92
C TYR A 442 -1.50 16.31 -7.73
N GLY A 443 -0.29 15.81 -7.98
CA GLY A 443 0.94 16.58 -7.79
C GLY A 443 1.10 17.68 -8.85
N VAL A 444 1.44 17.27 -10.07
CA VAL A 444 1.76 18.18 -11.20
C VAL A 444 1.09 17.68 -12.47
N GLY A 445 0.51 18.59 -13.27
CA GLY A 445 -0.03 18.24 -14.58
C GLY A 445 0.01 19.33 -15.64
N HIS A 446 0.08 18.91 -16.90
CA HIS A 446 0.21 19.79 -18.08
C HIS A 446 -1.05 19.94 -18.94
N LYS A 447 -2.19 19.50 -18.41
CA LYS A 447 -3.50 19.52 -19.07
C LYS A 447 -4.61 19.79 -18.08
N GLU A 448 -5.82 19.83 -18.62
CA GLU A 448 -7.03 20.08 -17.86
C GLU A 448 -7.20 19.08 -16.71
N VAL A 449 -7.55 19.61 -15.54
CA VAL A 449 -7.89 18.82 -14.35
C VAL A 449 -9.30 19.15 -13.91
N ARG A 450 -10.13 18.12 -13.76
CA ARG A 450 -11.48 18.23 -13.22
C ARG A 450 -11.59 17.41 -11.95
N CYS A 451 -11.97 18.04 -10.85
CA CYS A 451 -12.28 17.42 -9.59
C CYS A 451 -13.77 17.63 -9.28
N THR A 452 -14.51 16.55 -9.12
CA THR A 452 -15.92 16.55 -8.72
C THR A 452 -16.08 15.70 -7.47
N GLU A 453 -16.65 16.26 -6.40
CA GLU A 453 -16.91 15.51 -5.16
C GLU A 453 -15.65 14.91 -4.52
N CYS A 454 -14.50 15.56 -4.69
CA CYS A 454 -13.22 15.05 -4.21
C CYS A 454 -12.76 15.79 -2.95
N TRP A 455 -11.95 15.12 -2.12
CA TRP A 455 -11.44 15.75 -0.91
C TRP A 455 -10.10 15.26 -0.40
N ASN A 456 -9.48 16.12 0.40
CA ASN A 456 -8.24 15.83 1.12
C ASN A 456 -8.36 16.16 2.60
N ILE A 457 -7.94 15.23 3.44
CA ILE A 457 -7.76 15.45 4.90
C ILE A 457 -6.31 15.25 5.36
N GLY A 458 -5.45 14.66 4.53
CA GLY A 458 -4.04 14.47 4.85
C GLY A 458 -3.25 15.77 4.74
N THR A 459 -2.17 15.90 5.52
CA THR A 459 -1.30 17.08 5.45
C THR A 459 -0.52 17.08 4.13
N VAL A 460 -0.45 18.23 3.46
CA VAL A 460 0.30 18.43 2.22
C VAL A 460 1.49 19.34 2.51
N THR A 461 2.69 18.80 2.39
CA THR A 461 3.95 19.53 2.58
C THR A 461 4.73 19.58 1.27
N ALA A 462 4.99 20.78 0.74
CA ALA A 462 5.70 20.95 -0.53
C ALA A 462 6.90 21.89 -0.41
N ALA A 463 8.05 21.53 -0.98
CA ALA A 463 9.17 22.46 -1.13
C ALA A 463 8.87 23.57 -2.16
N GLY A 464 8.26 23.20 -3.28
CA GLY A 464 7.70 24.06 -4.32
C GLY A 464 6.24 24.43 -4.02
N ASP A 465 5.34 24.30 -5.00
CA ASP A 465 3.94 24.68 -4.86
C ASP A 465 3.10 23.59 -4.15
N GLY A 466 2.19 24.00 -3.27
CA GLY A 466 1.36 23.09 -2.47
C GLY A 466 -0.13 23.33 -2.65
N GLY A 467 -0.90 22.28 -2.94
CA GLY A 467 -2.35 22.37 -3.06
C GLY A 467 -3.08 21.37 -2.17
N GLY A 468 -4.18 21.81 -1.56
CA GLY A 468 -5.04 20.89 -0.81
C GLY A 468 -5.57 19.75 -1.68
N LEU A 469 -5.81 19.98 -2.98
CA LEU A 469 -6.14 18.93 -3.94
C LEU A 469 -5.09 18.80 -5.04
N VAL A 470 -4.61 19.91 -5.60
CA VAL A 470 -3.75 19.92 -6.78
C VAL A 470 -2.53 20.82 -6.57
N GLY A 471 -1.32 20.30 -6.71
CA GLY A 471 -0.10 21.09 -6.49
C GLY A 471 0.09 22.17 -7.56
N TYR A 472 0.36 21.74 -8.79
CA TYR A 472 0.68 22.62 -9.91
C TYR A 472 -0.04 22.16 -11.19
N VAL A 473 -0.65 23.10 -11.94
CA VAL A 473 -1.19 22.81 -13.28
C VAL A 473 -1.00 23.98 -14.25
N ASP A 474 -0.32 23.77 -15.37
CA ASP A 474 -0.18 24.74 -16.47
C ASP A 474 -1.29 24.63 -17.54
N TYR A 475 -2.53 24.48 -17.07
CA TYR A 475 -3.76 24.50 -17.85
C TYR A 475 -4.97 24.80 -16.96
N HIS A 476 -6.18 24.58 -17.48
CA HIS A 476 -7.43 24.78 -16.76
C HIS A 476 -7.63 23.81 -15.60
N THR A 477 -8.20 24.32 -14.50
CA THR A 477 -8.61 23.50 -13.35
C THR A 477 -10.05 23.79 -12.94
N PHE A 478 -10.85 22.72 -12.77
CA PHE A 478 -12.26 22.81 -12.43
C PHE A 478 -12.55 22.01 -11.15
N TYR A 479 -13.12 22.69 -10.16
CA TYR A 479 -13.51 22.12 -8.88
C TYR A 479 -15.00 22.30 -8.69
N THR A 480 -15.70 21.19 -8.48
CA THR A 480 -17.13 21.19 -8.18
C THR A 480 -17.37 20.32 -6.96
N ARG A 481 -17.99 20.86 -5.92
CA ARG A 481 -18.36 20.09 -4.72
C ARG A 481 -17.16 19.45 -4.00
N CYS A 482 -16.01 20.12 -4.01
CA CYS A 482 -14.74 19.61 -3.46
C CYS A 482 -14.35 20.31 -2.17
N TRP A 483 -13.51 19.66 -1.35
CA TRP A 483 -13.05 20.27 -0.11
C TRP A 483 -11.68 19.82 0.39
N ASN A 484 -11.04 20.68 1.17
CA ASN A 484 -9.78 20.39 1.84
C ASN A 484 -9.87 20.71 3.33
N ALA A 485 -9.50 19.74 4.17
CA ALA A 485 -9.30 19.95 5.61
C ALA A 485 -7.85 19.69 6.05
N GLY A 486 -7.02 19.09 5.18
CA GLY A 486 -5.60 18.90 5.43
C GLY A 486 -4.85 20.23 5.48
N SER A 487 -3.86 20.34 6.37
CA SER A 487 -2.97 21.50 6.37
C SER A 487 -2.10 21.49 5.11
N VAL A 488 -1.88 22.64 4.50
CA VAL A 488 -1.06 22.82 3.30
C VAL A 488 0.03 23.82 3.61
N GLY A 489 1.29 23.44 3.44
CA GLY A 489 2.39 24.31 3.83
C GLY A 489 3.73 23.96 3.22
N PRO A 490 4.70 24.85 3.39
CA PRO A 490 6.04 24.61 2.90
C PRO A 490 6.80 23.65 3.82
N ILE A 491 7.84 23.00 3.29
CA ILE A 491 8.86 22.35 4.14
C ILE A 491 9.63 23.40 4.96
N SER A 492 9.75 24.63 4.47
CA SER A 492 10.44 25.72 5.17
C SER A 492 9.69 27.06 5.08
N ASN A 493 9.70 27.82 6.17
CA ASN A 493 8.97 29.08 6.34
C ASN A 493 9.42 30.25 5.45
N ASN A 494 10.48 30.09 4.64
CA ASN A 494 11.01 31.13 3.73
C ASN A 494 10.69 30.87 2.25
N SER A 495 9.70 30.02 1.97
CA SER A 495 9.28 29.72 0.60
C SER A 495 8.61 30.93 -0.07
N THR A 496 9.01 31.25 -1.31
CA THR A 496 8.31 32.19 -2.20
C THR A 496 7.27 31.49 -3.07
N ASN A 497 7.02 30.20 -2.84
CA ASN A 497 6.12 29.38 -3.66
C ASN A 497 4.66 29.57 -3.24
N SER A 498 3.77 28.91 -3.99
CA SER A 498 2.34 29.15 -3.96
C SER A 498 1.61 28.03 -3.24
N TYR A 499 0.73 28.40 -2.32
CA TYR A 499 -0.01 27.44 -1.49
C TYR A 499 -1.50 27.78 -1.48
N GLY A 500 -2.33 26.80 -1.82
CA GLY A 500 -3.78 26.98 -1.92
C GLY A 500 -4.58 25.81 -1.37
N GLY A 501 -5.78 26.08 -0.83
CA GLY A 501 -6.66 25.03 -0.32
C GLY A 501 -7.22 24.10 -1.39
N MET A 502 -7.28 24.51 -2.66
CA MET A 502 -7.60 23.63 -3.80
C MET A 502 -6.36 23.43 -4.65
N VAL A 503 -5.81 24.53 -5.20
CA VAL A 503 -4.68 24.50 -6.12
C VAL A 503 -3.54 25.41 -5.65
N GLY A 504 -2.30 24.92 -5.69
CA GLY A 504 -1.12 25.70 -5.35
C GLY A 504 -0.82 26.75 -6.42
N TYR A 505 -0.42 26.29 -7.60
CA TYR A 505 -0.10 27.16 -8.73
C TYR A 505 -0.83 26.74 -10.00
N THR A 506 -1.24 27.73 -10.79
CA THR A 506 -1.64 27.49 -12.18
C THR A 506 -1.14 28.55 -13.15
N SER A 507 -0.90 28.15 -14.40
CA SER A 507 -0.56 29.07 -15.50
C SER A 507 -1.23 28.64 -16.80
N TYR A 508 -1.77 29.56 -17.57
CA TYR A 508 -2.28 29.28 -18.90
C TYR A 508 -1.94 30.44 -19.82
N TYR A 509 -1.26 30.14 -20.93
CA TYR A 509 -0.74 31.16 -21.85
C TYR A 509 -1.74 31.58 -22.94
N GLY A 510 -3.04 31.44 -22.67
CA GLY A 510 -4.12 31.79 -23.60
C GLY A 510 -5.11 32.78 -23.00
N ASN A 511 -6.01 33.32 -23.83
CA ASN A 511 -6.97 34.36 -23.44
C ASN A 511 -8.26 33.81 -22.78
N ASP A 512 -8.23 32.61 -22.19
CA ASP A 512 -9.42 32.01 -21.58
C ASP A 512 -9.74 32.63 -20.22
N THR A 513 -11.00 33.03 -20.04
CA THR A 513 -11.46 33.79 -18.85
C THR A 513 -11.82 32.91 -17.65
N ASN A 514 -11.76 31.58 -17.78
CA ASN A 514 -12.13 30.60 -16.75
C ASN A 514 -11.02 29.58 -16.49
N GLN A 515 -9.80 30.04 -16.31
CA GLN A 515 -8.65 29.17 -16.09
C GLN A 515 -8.77 28.36 -14.79
N VAL A 516 -9.37 28.96 -13.75
CA VAL A 516 -9.74 28.24 -12.52
C VAL A 516 -11.21 28.44 -12.24
N MET A 517 -11.96 27.35 -12.12
CA MET A 517 -13.35 27.37 -11.67
C MET A 517 -13.50 26.64 -10.35
N VAL A 518 -14.00 27.33 -9.34
CA VAL A 518 -14.30 26.77 -8.01
C VAL A 518 -15.77 27.00 -7.71
N VAL A 519 -16.54 25.92 -7.68
CA VAL A 519 -17.99 25.95 -7.51
C VAL A 519 -18.37 25.00 -6.38
N ASP A 520 -19.14 25.50 -5.40
CA ASP A 520 -19.62 24.71 -4.27
C ASP A 520 -18.48 24.04 -3.48
N CYS A 521 -17.37 24.73 -3.24
CA CYS A 521 -16.20 24.16 -2.57
C CYS A 521 -15.93 24.83 -1.22
N TYR A 522 -15.19 24.14 -0.35
CA TYR A 522 -14.75 24.75 0.91
C TYR A 522 -13.35 24.32 1.36
N ASN A 523 -12.68 25.21 2.07
CA ASN A 523 -11.40 24.92 2.72
C ASN A 523 -11.50 25.16 4.23
N TRP A 524 -11.08 24.16 5.00
CA TRP A 524 -10.91 24.18 6.45
C TRP A 524 -9.45 24.03 6.87
N GLY A 525 -8.60 23.48 6.00
CA GLY A 525 -7.19 23.28 6.26
C GLY A 525 -6.44 24.60 6.46
N MET A 526 -5.46 24.60 7.38
CA MET A 526 -4.52 25.71 7.52
C MET A 526 -3.64 25.79 6.28
N ILE A 527 -3.52 26.97 5.68
CA ILE A 527 -2.65 27.21 4.53
C ILE A 527 -1.54 28.18 4.92
N SER A 528 -0.29 27.81 4.67
CA SER A 528 0.87 28.65 4.97
C SER A 528 1.89 28.62 3.84
N GLY A 529 2.74 29.65 3.71
CA GLY A 529 3.79 29.69 2.68
C GLY A 529 4.10 31.09 2.16
N GLY A 530 4.49 31.21 0.88
CA GLY A 530 4.81 32.48 0.24
C GLY A 530 3.56 33.23 -0.22
N TYR A 531 3.01 32.78 -1.34
CA TYR A 531 1.70 33.22 -1.86
C TYR A 531 0.63 32.28 -1.32
N VAL A 532 -0.28 32.78 -0.49
CA VAL A 532 -1.28 31.96 0.20
C VAL A 532 -2.70 32.39 -0.15
N GLY A 533 -3.50 31.44 -0.65
CA GLY A 533 -4.93 31.62 -0.87
C GLY A 533 -5.78 30.52 -0.25
N GLY A 534 -6.99 30.85 0.20
CA GLY A 534 -7.92 29.85 0.73
C GLY A 534 -8.33 28.78 -0.29
N PHE A 535 -8.27 29.09 -1.59
CA PHE A 535 -8.50 28.12 -2.66
C PHE A 535 -7.33 28.06 -3.65
N VAL A 536 -6.82 29.20 -4.09
CA VAL A 536 -5.81 29.29 -5.16
C VAL A 536 -4.56 29.98 -4.60
N GLY A 537 -3.39 29.37 -4.67
CA GLY A 537 -2.15 30.02 -4.24
C GLY A 537 -1.74 31.15 -5.19
N TYR A 538 -1.50 30.81 -6.46
CA TYR A 538 -1.09 31.77 -7.49
C TYR A 538 -1.63 31.40 -8.87
N VAL A 539 -1.98 32.43 -9.66
CA VAL A 539 -2.34 32.31 -11.09
C VAL A 539 -1.43 33.21 -11.91
N ASN A 540 -0.66 32.62 -12.82
CA ASN A 540 0.15 33.37 -13.78
C ASN A 540 -0.71 33.73 -15.00
N ASP A 541 -0.85 35.04 -15.25
CA ASP A 541 -1.56 35.68 -16.38
C ASP A 541 -3.08 35.98 -16.21
N GLY A 542 -3.40 37.13 -15.60
CA GLY A 542 -4.68 37.83 -15.86
C GLY A 542 -5.82 37.69 -14.85
N GLN A 543 -5.64 37.08 -13.67
CA GLN A 543 -6.73 36.90 -12.67
C GLN A 543 -8.01 36.25 -13.23
N ASN A 544 -7.87 35.28 -14.15
CA ASN A 544 -8.97 34.61 -14.83
C ASN A 544 -9.51 33.41 -14.04
N TYR A 545 -10.10 33.67 -12.87
CA TYR A 545 -10.76 32.64 -12.06
C TYR A 545 -12.22 33.02 -11.76
N LYS A 546 -13.05 32.00 -11.61
CA LYS A 546 -14.44 32.13 -11.18
C LYS A 546 -14.65 31.28 -9.94
N ILE A 547 -14.80 31.95 -8.80
CA ILE A 547 -15.11 31.33 -7.52
C ILE A 547 -16.54 31.72 -7.15
N THR A 548 -17.41 30.73 -7.00
CA THR A 548 -18.84 30.90 -6.70
C THR A 548 -19.29 29.89 -5.65
N TYR A 549 -20.22 30.28 -4.79
CA TYR A 549 -20.81 29.40 -3.77
C TYR A 549 -19.80 28.65 -2.90
N SER A 550 -18.66 29.29 -2.60
CA SER A 550 -17.53 28.65 -1.94
C SER A 550 -17.05 29.46 -0.73
N TYR A 551 -16.54 28.78 0.30
CA TYR A 551 -16.09 29.45 1.52
C TYR A 551 -14.79 28.89 2.09
N ASN A 552 -13.99 29.75 2.72
CA ASN A 552 -12.79 29.35 3.45
C ASN A 552 -12.93 29.76 4.92
N THR A 553 -12.74 28.80 5.83
CA THR A 553 -12.58 29.07 7.27
C THR A 553 -11.19 28.70 7.78
N GLY A 554 -10.36 28.04 6.96
CA GLY A 554 -8.99 27.70 7.29
C GLY A 554 -8.13 28.94 7.53
N TYR A 555 -7.22 28.84 8.50
CA TYR A 555 -6.26 29.90 8.82
C TYR A 555 -5.24 30.06 7.69
N LEU A 556 -4.94 31.31 7.31
CA LEU A 556 -4.05 31.63 6.20
C LEU A 556 -2.84 32.42 6.70
N ALA A 557 -1.63 31.97 6.37
CA ALA A 557 -0.37 32.59 6.78
C ALA A 557 0.65 32.65 5.64
N GLY A 558 0.59 33.70 4.82
CA GLY A 558 1.55 33.96 3.74
C GLY A 558 2.61 34.98 4.13
N THR A 559 3.84 34.78 3.66
CA THR A 559 5.00 35.68 3.89
C THR A 559 5.18 36.70 2.78
N VAL A 560 4.67 36.43 1.57
CA VAL A 560 4.74 37.33 0.41
C VAL A 560 3.40 38.01 0.16
N SER A 561 2.34 37.23 0.04
CA SER A 561 0.98 37.73 -0.20
C SER A 561 -0.04 36.74 0.36
N THR A 562 -1.04 37.26 1.05
CA THR A 562 -2.13 36.45 1.61
C THR A 562 -3.46 37.09 1.23
N TRP A 563 -4.32 36.29 0.61
CA TRP A 563 -5.68 36.69 0.28
C TRP A 563 -6.62 35.55 0.61
N GLN A 564 -7.85 35.90 0.92
CA GLN A 564 -8.77 34.93 1.50
C GLN A 564 -9.18 33.82 0.52
N PHE A 565 -9.17 34.09 -0.78
CA PHE A 565 -9.54 33.13 -1.83
C PHE A 565 -8.38 32.82 -2.78
N ALA A 566 -7.72 33.85 -3.34
CA ALA A 566 -6.61 33.68 -4.28
C ALA A 566 -5.38 34.50 -3.87
N GLY A 567 -4.26 33.84 -3.54
CA GLY A 567 -3.07 34.42 -2.91
C GLY A 567 -2.32 35.48 -3.72
N TYR A 568 -2.63 35.65 -5.01
CA TYR A 568 -2.24 36.82 -5.78
C TYR A 568 -3.36 37.21 -6.75
N GLY A 569 -3.99 38.36 -6.48
CA GLY A 569 -5.02 38.92 -7.35
C GLY A 569 -6.30 38.07 -7.36
N GLY A 570 -7.33 38.53 -6.64
CA GLY A 570 -8.43 37.67 -6.19
C GLY A 570 -9.75 38.40 -5.92
N ASN A 571 -10.69 38.52 -6.87
CA ASN A 571 -12.06 38.96 -6.59
C ASN A 571 -13.04 37.78 -6.57
N CYS A 572 -13.74 37.59 -5.46
CA CYS A 572 -14.82 36.62 -5.33
C CYS A 572 -16.02 37.01 -6.24
N GLY A 573 -16.66 36.02 -6.87
CA GLY A 573 -17.92 36.19 -7.62
C GLY A 573 -19.16 36.15 -6.72
N ASP A 574 -20.33 35.86 -7.29
CA ASP A 574 -21.56 35.76 -6.49
C ASP A 574 -21.51 34.58 -5.50
N GLY A 575 -21.86 34.86 -4.23
CA GLY A 575 -22.07 33.84 -3.20
C GLY A 575 -20.81 33.22 -2.59
N CYS A 576 -19.64 33.89 -2.55
CA CYS A 576 -18.53 33.46 -1.69
C CYS A 576 -18.43 34.25 -0.37
N TYR A 577 -17.95 33.58 0.68
CA TYR A 577 -18.10 34.01 2.08
C TYR A 577 -16.80 33.97 2.88
N LYS A 578 -16.75 34.80 3.95
CA LYS A 578 -15.54 35.10 4.71
C LYS A 578 -15.61 34.83 6.21
N ASN A 579 -14.57 34.20 6.74
CA ASN A 579 -14.23 34.23 8.16
C ASN A 579 -13.61 35.59 8.54
N VAL A 580 -14.13 36.20 9.61
CA VAL A 580 -14.07 37.62 10.01
C VAL A 580 -12.66 38.28 10.04
N ASN A 581 -11.55 37.53 9.98
CA ASN A 581 -10.19 38.03 10.30
C ASN A 581 -9.27 38.53 9.14
N VAL A 582 -9.77 38.89 7.94
CA VAL A 582 -8.91 39.42 6.83
C VAL A 582 -9.44 40.73 6.21
N GLY A 583 -8.63 41.78 6.04
CA GLY A 583 -9.11 43.13 5.66
C GLY A 583 -9.84 43.30 4.31
N SER A 584 -10.77 44.28 4.30
CA SER A 584 -11.50 45.00 3.23
C SER A 584 -12.25 44.28 2.09
N GLY A 585 -13.57 44.55 2.03
CA GLY A 585 -14.53 44.28 0.94
C GLY A 585 -15.97 44.24 1.50
N THR A 586 -17.00 44.36 0.65
CA THR A 586 -18.41 44.31 1.07
C THR A 586 -18.85 42.85 1.17
N TYR A 587 -19.04 42.34 2.39
CA TYR A 587 -19.29 40.92 2.66
C TYR A 587 -20.51 40.71 3.55
N LYS A 588 -21.20 39.58 3.35
CA LYS A 588 -22.25 39.08 4.24
C LYS A 588 -21.62 38.34 5.43
N THR A 589 -22.16 38.54 6.63
CA THR A 589 -21.81 37.85 7.87
C THR A 589 -22.13 36.34 7.81
N ASP A 590 -21.56 35.54 8.72
CA ASP A 590 -21.84 34.10 8.85
C ASP A 590 -23.34 33.80 8.98
N GLN A 591 -24.11 34.71 9.61
CA GLN A 591 -25.56 34.58 9.73
C GLN A 591 -26.29 34.88 8.42
N GLU A 592 -25.86 35.90 7.68
CA GLU A 592 -26.42 36.22 6.35
C GLU A 592 -26.11 35.15 5.29
N PHE A 593 -25.05 34.35 5.48
CA PHE A 593 -24.74 33.13 4.72
C PHE A 593 -25.71 31.99 5.03
N ILE A 594 -25.95 31.75 6.32
CA ILE A 594 -26.89 30.76 6.84
C ILE A 594 -28.35 31.14 6.53
N ASP A 595 -28.64 32.41 6.27
CA ASP A 595 -30.00 32.81 5.88
C ASP A 595 -30.19 32.80 4.35
N TYR A 596 -29.12 33.05 3.57
CA TYR A 596 -29.16 33.09 2.11
C TYR A 596 -29.04 31.71 1.43
N ASN A 597 -28.09 30.87 1.82
CA ASN A 597 -27.91 29.55 1.17
C ASN A 597 -29.03 28.55 1.51
N PHE A 598 -29.69 28.73 2.64
CA PHE A 598 -30.77 27.84 3.09
C PHE A 598 -32.16 28.22 2.55
N SER A 599 -32.29 29.37 1.87
CA SER A 599 -33.58 29.86 1.37
C SER A 599 -33.74 29.78 -0.16
N ILE A 600 -32.68 29.52 -0.95
CA ILE A 600 -32.76 29.62 -2.43
C ILE A 600 -32.27 28.38 -3.18
N ASP A 601 -31.23 27.66 -2.76
CA ASP A 601 -30.72 26.49 -3.50
C ASP A 601 -30.35 25.33 -2.56
N ASN A 602 -31.07 24.21 -2.67
CA ASN A 602 -30.90 22.96 -1.90
C ASN A 602 -29.52 22.26 -2.04
N ASN A 603 -28.48 22.96 -2.47
CA ASN A 603 -27.13 22.43 -2.74
C ASN A 603 -26.27 22.27 -1.48
N PHE A 604 -26.57 23.02 -0.41
CA PHE A 604 -25.97 22.86 0.91
C PHE A 604 -27.05 22.57 1.95
N LYS A 605 -26.77 21.65 2.87
CA LYS A 605 -27.61 21.37 4.05
C LYS A 605 -26.89 21.76 5.33
N LYS A 606 -27.64 21.96 6.42
CA LYS A 606 -27.06 22.14 7.74
C LYS A 606 -26.45 20.80 8.11
N ASN A 607 -25.24 20.79 8.66
CA ASN A 607 -24.83 19.63 9.42
C ASN A 607 -25.87 19.38 10.53
N SER A 608 -26.27 18.13 10.75
CA SER A 608 -27.32 17.79 11.72
C SER A 608 -26.91 18.09 13.17
N GLU A 609 -25.61 18.25 13.43
CA GLU A 609 -25.08 18.35 14.79
C GLU A 609 -24.75 19.80 15.22
N GLY A 610 -24.54 20.74 14.29
CA GLY A 610 -24.00 22.07 14.62
C GLY A 610 -22.65 22.00 15.36
N VAL A 611 -21.98 23.14 15.55
CA VAL A 611 -20.77 23.25 16.38
C VAL A 611 -20.95 24.43 17.32
N THR A 612 -20.85 24.19 18.63
CA THR A 612 -21.09 25.27 19.61
C THR A 612 -19.77 25.88 20.07
N VAL A 613 -19.60 27.19 19.86
CA VAL A 613 -18.45 27.97 20.34
C VAL A 613 -18.98 29.11 21.20
N ASN A 614 -18.49 29.23 22.44
CA ASN A 614 -18.90 30.26 23.42
C ASN A 614 -20.43 30.34 23.65
N GLY A 615 -21.12 29.20 23.64
CA GLY A 615 -22.56 29.12 23.86
C GLY A 615 -23.42 29.48 22.64
N VAL A 616 -22.81 29.74 21.48
CA VAL A 616 -23.49 29.96 20.20
C VAL A 616 -23.27 28.74 19.31
N THR A 617 -24.36 28.11 18.85
CA THR A 617 -24.31 26.96 17.93
C THR A 617 -24.23 27.43 16.49
N TYR A 618 -23.11 27.17 15.83
CA TYR A 618 -22.82 27.47 14.44
C TYR A 618 -23.19 26.26 13.58
N TYR A 619 -23.99 26.48 12.55
CA TYR A 619 -24.33 25.46 11.56
C TYR A 619 -23.50 25.71 10.30
N PHE A 620 -22.68 24.74 9.91
CA PHE A 620 -21.87 24.87 8.69
C PHE A 620 -22.64 24.28 7.50
N PRO A 621 -22.63 24.95 6.33
CA PRO A 621 -23.18 24.38 5.12
C PRO A 621 -22.26 23.26 4.63
N ILE A 622 -22.80 22.05 4.62
CA ILE A 622 -22.20 20.86 4.01
C ILE A 622 -22.94 20.57 2.70
N LEU A 623 -22.27 19.96 1.73
CA LEU A 623 -22.89 19.69 0.44
C LEU A 623 -24.08 18.73 0.59
N GLY A 624 -25.17 19.00 -0.13
CA GLY A 624 -26.46 18.32 0.03
C GLY A 624 -26.37 16.79 -0.17
N TRP A 625 -25.52 16.35 -1.11
CA TRP A 625 -25.25 14.95 -1.42
C TRP A 625 -24.41 14.20 -0.37
N CYS A 626 -23.82 14.89 0.62
CA CYS A 626 -23.21 14.23 1.78
C CYS A 626 -24.30 13.61 2.66
N GLU A 627 -25.12 12.69 2.14
CA GLU A 627 -26.10 11.91 2.89
C GLU A 627 -25.37 10.99 3.87
N ASN A 628 -25.34 11.38 5.15
CA ASN A 628 -24.86 10.57 6.27
C ASN A 628 -23.40 10.10 6.18
N SER A 629 -22.62 10.67 5.27
CA SER A 629 -21.21 10.40 5.00
C SER A 629 -20.33 11.65 5.11
N MET A 630 -20.74 12.61 5.95
CA MET A 630 -19.71 13.11 6.87
C MET A 630 -19.26 11.85 7.61
N PRO A 631 -17.98 11.47 7.59
CA PRO A 631 -17.50 10.84 8.78
C PRO A 631 -17.84 11.85 9.89
N ALA A 632 -18.71 11.47 10.81
CA ALA A 632 -18.83 12.11 12.11
C ALA A 632 -17.50 11.93 12.90
N ILE A 633 -16.34 12.08 12.23
CA ILE A 633 -14.99 11.79 12.71
C ILE A 633 -14.33 13.05 13.27
N CYS A 634 -14.94 14.24 13.22
CA CYS A 634 -14.29 15.42 13.79
C CYS A 634 -15.11 16.31 14.73
N TYR A 635 -16.33 15.96 15.19
CA TYR A 635 -16.99 16.81 16.19
C TYR A 635 -17.81 16.13 17.31
N ASN A 636 -18.08 14.82 17.28
CA ASN A 636 -18.74 14.15 18.41
C ASN A 636 -17.75 13.24 19.18
N ILE A 637 -16.92 13.88 20.01
CA ILE A 637 -15.84 13.25 20.81
C ILE A 637 -16.40 12.37 21.96
N ALA A 638 -17.71 12.22 22.10
CA ALA A 638 -18.32 11.45 23.17
C ALA A 638 -18.29 9.90 22.98
N ASN A 639 -17.92 9.40 21.79
CA ASN A 639 -17.98 7.96 21.44
C ASN A 639 -16.66 7.41 20.85
N TRP A 640 -15.51 7.79 21.40
CA TRP A 640 -14.20 7.30 20.95
C TRP A 640 -13.37 6.76 22.11
N THR A 641 -12.82 5.54 21.94
CA THR A 641 -11.92 4.92 22.91
C THR A 641 -10.47 5.01 22.42
N ALA A 642 -9.56 5.51 23.27
CA ALA A 642 -8.13 5.56 22.98
C ALA A 642 -7.45 4.21 23.26
N HIS A 643 -6.52 3.82 22.39
CA HIS A 643 -5.74 2.59 22.52
C HIS A 643 -4.26 2.85 22.23
N TYR A 644 -3.40 2.04 22.85
CA TYR A 644 -1.97 2.06 22.60
C TYR A 644 -1.44 0.62 22.48
N THR A 645 -0.71 0.31 21.40
CA THR A 645 0.02 -0.96 21.26
C THR A 645 1.46 -0.70 20.83
N ALA A 646 2.35 -1.63 21.16
CA ALA A 646 3.78 -1.53 20.84
C ALA A 646 4.07 -1.54 19.31
N ASN A 647 3.13 -2.01 18.48
CA ASN A 647 3.29 -2.09 17.02
C ASN A 647 2.59 -0.95 16.26
N ASP A 648 1.53 -0.34 16.83
CA ASP A 648 0.69 0.65 16.12
C ASP A 648 0.74 2.07 16.72
N GLY A 649 1.39 2.29 17.87
CA GLY A 649 1.37 3.58 18.55
C GLY A 649 0.00 3.93 19.17
N LEU A 650 -0.26 5.22 19.42
CA LEU A 650 -1.53 5.74 19.94
C LEU A 650 -2.55 5.85 18.79
N TYR A 651 -3.71 5.21 18.92
CA TYR A 651 -4.81 5.28 17.96
C TYR A 651 -6.16 5.33 18.68
N TYR A 652 -7.19 5.87 18.04
CA TYR A 652 -8.55 5.89 18.59
C TYR A 652 -9.46 4.96 17.78
N THR A 653 -10.44 4.35 18.43
CA THR A 653 -11.50 3.58 17.75
C THR A 653 -12.87 4.19 18.04
N CYS A 654 -13.72 4.21 17.02
CA CYS A 654 -15.10 4.66 17.10
C CYS A 654 -15.96 3.63 17.85
N ASP A 655 -16.55 3.98 19.00
CA ASP A 655 -17.35 3.05 19.81
C ASP A 655 -18.63 2.58 19.10
N THR A 656 -19.12 3.37 18.14
CA THR A 656 -20.31 3.07 17.34
C THR A 656 -20.04 2.25 16.08
N CYS A 657 -18.84 2.35 15.51
CA CYS A 657 -18.54 1.87 14.15
C CYS A 657 -17.26 1.03 14.03
N GLY A 658 -16.42 0.97 15.06
CA GLY A 658 -15.21 0.16 15.11
C GLY A 658 -14.05 0.64 14.24
N GLU A 659 -14.20 1.76 13.52
CA GLU A 659 -13.14 2.30 12.65
C GLU A 659 -12.04 3.02 13.44
N ARG A 660 -10.79 2.87 12.97
CA ARG A 660 -9.59 3.49 13.55
C ARG A 660 -9.45 4.95 13.06
N MET A 661 -9.28 5.90 13.98
CA MET A 661 -8.69 7.21 13.68
C MET A 661 -7.19 7.00 13.46
N ASN A 662 -6.71 7.32 12.25
CA ASN A 662 -5.28 7.50 12.04
C ASN A 662 -4.85 8.82 12.71
N SER A 663 -3.62 8.84 13.20
CA SER A 663 -3.02 9.77 14.17
C SER A 663 -2.92 11.26 13.78
N GLU A 664 -3.72 11.76 12.84
CA GLU A 664 -3.48 13.07 12.19
C GLU A 664 -4.75 13.88 11.91
N CYS A 665 -5.75 13.79 12.80
CA CYS A 665 -6.59 14.97 13.01
C CYS A 665 -5.69 16.02 13.71
N PRO A 666 -5.50 17.23 13.16
CA PRO A 666 -4.65 18.22 13.80
C PRO A 666 -5.17 18.46 15.22
N ILE A 667 -4.31 18.23 16.21
CA ILE A 667 -4.64 18.29 17.63
C ILE A 667 -5.24 19.67 18.03
N SER A 668 -5.11 20.68 17.15
CA SER A 668 -5.75 22.00 17.23
C SER A 668 -7.29 22.00 17.18
N THR A 669 -7.94 20.87 16.82
CA THR A 669 -9.42 20.74 16.85
C THR A 669 -9.94 19.98 18.07
N VAL A 670 -9.05 19.43 18.92
CA VAL A 670 -9.45 18.82 20.19
C VAL A 670 -9.63 19.92 21.23
N PRO A 671 -10.73 19.98 22.00
CA PRO A 671 -10.88 20.97 23.06
C PRO A 671 -9.78 20.80 24.10
N MET A 672 -8.77 21.67 24.04
CA MET A 672 -7.65 21.67 24.95
C MET A 672 -7.96 22.47 26.20
N THR A 673 -7.57 21.95 27.34
CA THR A 673 -7.59 22.71 28.58
C THR A 673 -6.29 23.51 28.68
N ALA A 674 -6.34 24.78 29.06
CA ALA A 674 -5.11 25.52 29.34
C ALA A 674 -4.31 24.81 30.45
N LEU A 675 -3.01 24.60 30.25
CA LEU A 675 -2.17 23.96 31.27
C LEU A 675 -2.26 24.75 32.58
N PRO A 676 -2.55 24.10 33.73
CA PRO A 676 -2.62 24.76 35.02
C PRO A 676 -1.35 25.53 35.34
N THR A 677 -1.51 26.71 35.93
CA THR A 677 -0.40 27.59 36.33
C THR A 677 0.07 27.36 37.76
N ALA A 678 -0.73 26.69 38.59
CA ALA A 678 -0.41 26.40 39.97
C ALA A 678 0.43 25.11 40.08
N ALA A 679 1.46 25.14 40.93
CA ALA A 679 2.28 23.97 41.18
C ALA A 679 1.52 22.93 42.02
N GLY A 680 1.76 21.65 41.72
CA GLY A 680 1.06 20.52 42.34
C GLY A 680 -0.34 20.25 41.76
N SER A 681 -0.73 20.96 40.70
CA SER A 681 -1.99 20.69 39.99
C SER A 681 -2.03 19.27 39.46
N THR A 682 -3.17 18.60 39.67
CA THR A 682 -3.43 17.24 39.21
C THR A 682 -4.11 17.26 37.84
N LEU A 683 -3.43 16.68 36.86
CA LEU A 683 -3.88 16.47 35.49
C LEU A 683 -4.82 15.26 35.43
N GLN A 684 -6.01 15.46 34.87
CA GLN A 684 -7.11 14.49 34.92
C GLN A 684 -7.07 13.51 33.74
N ASP A 685 -7.59 12.31 33.96
CA ASP A 685 -7.70 11.27 32.92
C ASP A 685 -8.45 11.76 31.67
N GLY A 686 -7.93 11.43 30.49
CA GLY A 686 -8.49 11.81 29.19
C GLY A 686 -8.28 13.27 28.78
N ALA A 687 -7.64 14.10 29.62
CA ALA A 687 -7.44 15.52 29.32
C ALA A 687 -6.20 15.79 28.46
N ILE A 688 -6.34 16.73 27.51
CA ILE A 688 -5.23 17.33 26.76
C ILE A 688 -5.00 18.75 27.26
N TYR A 689 -3.77 19.04 27.67
CA TYR A 689 -3.37 20.36 28.17
C TYR A 689 -2.52 21.10 27.15
N ASN A 690 -2.95 22.31 26.75
CA ASN A 690 -2.21 23.17 25.83
C ASN A 690 -1.26 24.12 26.57
N VAL A 691 -0.02 24.21 26.09
CA VAL A 691 0.94 25.24 26.50
C VAL A 691 0.84 26.41 25.53
N GLU A 692 -0.09 27.32 25.79
CA GLU A 692 -0.38 28.47 24.92
C GLU A 692 0.81 29.44 24.74
N SER A 693 1.75 29.44 25.69
CA SER A 693 2.95 30.29 25.66
C SER A 693 4.05 29.74 26.58
N SER A 694 5.31 30.01 26.23
CA SER A 694 6.48 29.54 26.98
C SER A 694 6.38 29.94 28.44
N ARG A 695 6.49 28.97 29.35
CA ARG A 695 6.24 29.18 30.79
C ARG A 695 6.99 28.21 31.68
N THR A 696 7.07 28.57 32.96
CA THR A 696 7.66 27.74 34.01
C THR A 696 6.63 27.44 35.10
N VAL A 697 6.45 26.16 35.46
CA VAL A 697 5.67 25.71 36.62
C VAL A 697 6.64 25.14 37.65
N SER A 698 6.74 25.77 38.82
CA SER A 698 7.71 25.37 39.84
C SER A 698 7.02 24.90 41.12
N GLY A 699 7.25 23.65 41.49
CA GLY A 699 6.93 23.05 42.78
C GLY A 699 7.42 23.89 43.96
N THR A 700 6.66 23.84 45.06
CA THR A 700 7.10 24.33 46.37
C THR A 700 7.78 23.20 47.12
N ARG A 701 8.44 23.47 48.26
CA ARG A 701 9.15 22.45 49.07
C ARG A 701 8.40 21.12 49.27
N THR A 702 7.07 21.16 49.31
CA THR A 702 6.24 19.98 49.56
C THR A 702 5.47 19.49 48.34
N THR A 703 5.58 20.13 47.17
CA THR A 703 4.77 19.80 45.98
C THR A 703 5.61 19.46 44.75
N ASN A 704 5.12 18.52 43.93
CA ASN A 704 5.61 18.33 42.56
C ASN A 704 5.28 19.58 41.72
N GLY A 705 5.93 19.75 40.58
CA GLY A 705 5.54 20.79 39.61
C GLY A 705 4.14 20.50 39.05
N LEU A 706 3.96 19.34 38.42
CA LEU A 706 2.66 18.81 37.96
C LEU A 706 2.48 17.35 38.39
N VAL A 707 1.23 16.90 38.52
CA VAL A 707 0.87 15.55 38.97
C VAL A 707 -0.11 14.92 37.98
N VAL A 708 0.13 13.72 37.48
CA VAL A 708 -0.88 12.95 36.72
C VAL A 708 -1.73 12.16 37.71
N ALA A 709 -3.06 12.16 37.54
CA ALA A 709 -3.98 11.36 38.36
C ALA A 709 -3.67 9.85 38.28
N GLU A 710 -4.08 9.07 39.27
CA GLU A 710 -3.97 7.61 39.20
C GLU A 710 -4.87 7.02 38.11
N ARG A 711 -4.42 5.95 37.47
CA ARG A 711 -5.10 5.26 36.35
C ARG A 711 -5.47 6.17 35.17
N ALA A 712 -4.71 7.25 34.97
CA ALA A 712 -5.03 8.29 34.01
C ALA A 712 -4.11 8.26 32.77
N THR A 713 -4.66 8.57 31.59
CA THR A 713 -3.90 8.90 30.38
C THR A 713 -4.02 10.39 30.10
N VAL A 714 -2.91 11.11 30.12
CA VAL A 714 -2.86 12.58 29.99
C VAL A 714 -1.94 12.98 28.85
N ILE A 715 -2.34 13.99 28.07
CA ILE A 715 -1.50 14.56 27.01
C ILE A 715 -1.16 16.02 27.35
N ILE A 716 0.11 16.40 27.24
CA ILE A 716 0.55 17.80 27.25
C ILE A 716 1.03 18.16 25.84
N TYR A 717 0.35 19.11 25.19
CA TYR A 717 0.71 19.62 23.88
C TYR A 717 1.54 20.90 23.99
N ILE A 718 2.73 20.90 23.39
CA ILE A 718 3.67 22.03 23.36
C ILE A 718 3.88 22.45 21.90
N PRO A 719 3.32 23.60 21.46
CA PRO A 719 3.47 24.08 20.09
C PRO A 719 4.93 24.38 19.71
N ASP A 720 5.22 24.43 18.41
CA ASP A 720 6.54 24.83 17.92
C ASP A 720 6.94 26.23 18.44
N GLY A 721 8.21 26.40 18.80
CA GLY A 721 8.72 27.63 19.41
C GLY A 721 8.30 27.87 20.87
N VAL A 722 7.46 27.01 21.47
CA VAL A 722 7.04 27.12 22.87
C VAL A 722 7.89 26.22 23.77
N THR A 723 8.29 26.72 24.94
CA THR A 723 9.03 25.95 25.96
C THR A 723 8.25 25.86 27.26
N LEU A 724 7.98 24.64 27.72
CA LEU A 724 7.46 24.38 29.05
C LEU A 724 8.61 23.94 29.97
N THR A 725 8.85 24.68 31.04
CA THR A 725 9.75 24.25 32.12
C THR A 725 8.94 23.82 33.33
N VAL A 726 9.17 22.63 33.87
CA VAL A 726 8.48 22.14 35.08
C VAL A 726 9.52 21.75 36.13
N ASN A 727 9.60 22.51 37.22
CA ASN A 727 10.54 22.24 38.30
C ASN A 727 9.82 21.58 39.47
N GLY A 728 10.43 20.56 40.06
CA GLY A 728 9.98 19.97 41.31
C GLY A 728 10.37 20.83 42.51
N GLY A 729 9.64 20.66 43.60
CA GLY A 729 9.95 21.24 44.89
C GLY A 729 11.28 20.77 45.49
N ASP A 730 12.12 21.71 45.93
CA ASP A 730 13.35 21.39 46.65
C ASP A 730 13.09 20.74 48.01
N ALA A 731 13.93 19.76 48.34
CA ALA A 731 13.91 19.05 49.61
C ALA A 731 14.17 19.94 50.83
N SER A 732 13.73 19.47 52.01
CA SER A 732 14.34 19.84 53.30
C SER A 732 15.35 18.77 53.73
N ALA A 733 16.15 19.03 54.78
CA ALA A 733 17.24 18.13 55.22
C ALA A 733 16.84 16.65 55.45
N ASN A 734 15.54 16.37 55.61
CA ASN A 734 15.01 15.03 55.90
C ASN A 734 13.96 14.53 54.89
N GLU A 735 13.74 15.21 53.76
CA GLU A 735 12.77 14.76 52.74
C GLU A 735 13.41 14.67 51.34
N PRO A 736 12.98 13.74 50.48
CA PRO A 736 13.41 13.72 49.08
C PRO A 736 12.81 14.89 48.30
N GLY A 737 13.56 15.41 47.33
CA GLY A 737 13.07 16.42 46.38
C GLY A 737 11.88 15.88 45.58
N LYS A 738 10.96 16.77 45.19
CA LYS A 738 9.76 16.42 44.45
C LYS A 738 10.04 16.37 42.94
N ALA A 739 9.20 15.68 42.17
CA ALA A 739 9.36 15.59 40.72
C ALA A 739 8.94 16.89 40.02
N GLY A 740 9.54 17.17 38.86
CA GLY A 740 9.02 18.16 37.93
C GLY A 740 7.61 17.75 37.51
N ILE A 741 7.49 16.58 36.87
CA ILE A 741 6.18 15.97 36.59
C ILE A 741 6.13 14.58 37.24
N TYR A 742 5.13 14.37 38.10
CA TYR A 742 4.90 13.08 38.75
C TYR A 742 3.88 12.26 37.98
N VAL A 743 4.22 11.01 37.63
CA VAL A 743 3.36 10.09 36.88
C VAL A 743 3.21 8.78 37.67
N PRO A 744 2.01 8.45 38.20
CA PRO A 744 1.79 7.17 38.85
C PRO A 744 2.05 5.98 37.91
N THR A 745 2.49 4.84 38.42
CA THR A 745 2.76 3.63 37.62
C THR A 745 1.54 3.06 36.92
N SER A 746 0.34 3.41 37.40
CA SER A 746 -0.94 3.07 36.79
C SER A 746 -1.33 3.97 35.62
N SER A 747 -0.54 5.00 35.32
CA SER A 747 -0.93 6.14 34.49
C SER A 747 0.06 6.35 33.35
N THR A 748 -0.40 6.99 32.29
CA THR A 748 0.36 7.29 31.08
C THR A 748 0.39 8.79 30.86
N LEU A 749 1.59 9.36 30.68
CA LEU A 749 1.78 10.75 30.27
C LEU A 749 2.38 10.78 28.87
N ILE A 750 1.75 11.54 27.98
CA ILE A 750 2.18 11.73 26.60
C ILE A 750 2.53 13.20 26.41
N ILE A 751 3.70 13.48 25.83
CA ILE A 751 4.10 14.82 25.42
C ILE A 751 3.99 14.88 23.90
N ALA A 752 3.28 15.88 23.39
CA ALA A 752 3.01 16.04 21.96
C ALA A 752 3.36 17.45 21.47
N GLY A 753 3.61 17.60 20.18
CA GLY A 753 4.00 18.88 19.55
C GLY A 753 5.52 19.06 19.40
N ASN A 754 5.92 20.12 18.68
CA ASN A 754 7.32 20.39 18.32
C ASN A 754 8.06 21.32 19.30
N GLY A 755 7.38 21.76 20.36
CA GLY A 755 7.98 22.60 21.39
C GLY A 755 8.89 21.84 22.36
N SER A 756 9.57 22.58 23.23
CA SER A 756 10.53 22.01 24.19
C SER A 756 9.90 21.77 25.56
N LEU A 757 10.12 20.59 26.14
CA LEU A 757 9.83 20.30 27.55
C LEU A 757 11.13 20.18 28.34
N THR A 758 11.23 20.95 29.43
CA THR A 758 12.29 20.81 30.43
C THR A 758 11.68 20.48 31.79
N ALA A 759 11.67 19.20 32.17
CA ALA A 759 11.23 18.79 33.50
C ALA A 759 12.45 18.52 34.40
N LYS A 760 12.52 19.19 35.56
CA LYS A 760 13.62 19.08 36.53
C LYS A 760 13.08 18.60 37.87
N GLY A 761 13.66 17.56 38.45
CA GLY A 761 13.41 17.21 39.84
C GLY A 761 13.96 18.29 40.79
N GLY A 762 13.39 18.39 41.99
CA GLY A 762 13.92 19.25 43.05
C GLY A 762 15.21 18.67 43.64
N ASN A 763 16.11 19.54 44.11
CA ASN A 763 17.38 19.12 44.69
C ASN A 763 17.16 18.40 46.02
N GLY A 764 17.82 17.25 46.21
CA GLY A 764 17.88 16.55 47.51
C GLY A 764 18.84 17.24 48.48
N GLY A 765 18.48 17.35 49.76
CA GLY A 765 19.38 17.88 50.79
C GLY A 765 20.66 17.05 50.92
N GLN A 766 21.80 17.71 51.16
CA GLN A 766 23.11 17.03 51.26
C GLN A 766 23.20 16.13 52.50
N GLY A 767 23.20 14.81 52.27
CA GLY A 767 23.68 13.80 53.21
C GLY A 767 25.07 13.30 52.80
N SER A 768 26.02 13.32 53.73
CA SER A 768 27.46 13.10 53.56
C SER A 768 27.89 11.66 53.17
N ASN A 769 28.94 11.61 52.34
CA ASN A 769 29.97 10.55 52.16
C ASN A 769 29.62 9.24 51.44
N GLY A 770 30.30 8.99 50.29
CA GLY A 770 30.56 7.63 49.80
C GLY A 770 30.83 7.47 48.30
N TYR A 771 32.11 7.55 47.90
CA TYR A 771 32.82 6.84 46.81
C TYR A 771 32.31 6.80 45.33
N ASN A 772 33.28 7.11 44.45
CA ASN A 772 33.28 7.16 42.98
C ASN A 772 33.09 5.82 42.24
N GLY A 773 32.51 5.89 41.04
CA GLY A 773 32.96 5.10 39.88
C GLY A 773 31.88 4.65 38.87
N GLY A 774 31.93 5.18 37.64
CA GLY A 774 31.21 4.62 36.47
C GLY A 774 30.85 5.66 35.40
N SER A 775 31.46 5.59 34.22
CA SER A 775 31.51 6.62 33.16
C SER A 775 30.22 6.83 32.34
N PRO A 776 29.92 8.06 31.88
CA PRO A 776 28.98 8.38 30.80
C PRO A 776 29.70 8.80 29.49
N THR A 777 29.09 8.55 28.33
CA THR A 777 29.49 9.04 26.99
C THR A 777 28.22 9.54 26.27
N GLY A 778 28.09 10.72 25.66
CA GLY A 778 28.88 11.94 25.47
C GLY A 778 27.92 13.11 25.09
N GLY A 779 28.29 14.39 25.00
CA GLY A 779 29.61 15.02 25.07
C GLY A 779 29.59 16.49 25.52
N GLN A 780 30.65 16.81 26.26
CA GLN A 780 31.36 18.07 26.58
C GLN A 780 30.63 19.35 27.01
N GLY A 781 30.88 19.73 28.28
CA GLY A 781 31.09 21.12 28.71
C GLY A 781 30.64 21.47 30.13
N GLY A 782 31.47 21.20 31.16
CA GLY A 782 31.33 21.79 32.50
C GLY A 782 31.00 20.82 33.64
N THR A 783 31.77 20.90 34.72
CA THR A 783 32.00 19.91 35.78
C THR A 783 31.11 20.06 37.04
N GLY A 784 30.66 18.94 37.62
CA GLY A 784 30.29 18.80 39.04
C GLY A 784 28.92 18.17 39.31
N GLY A 785 28.86 17.03 40.01
CA GLY A 785 27.62 16.27 40.25
C GLY A 785 27.13 16.22 41.71
N ALA A 786 25.86 15.82 41.90
CA ALA A 786 25.31 14.91 42.93
C ALA A 786 23.79 14.72 42.68
N GLY A 787 23.29 13.49 42.78
CA GLY A 787 21.95 13.09 42.31
C GLY A 787 20.76 13.52 43.17
N GLY A 788 19.61 13.70 42.49
CA GLY A 788 18.28 13.82 43.07
C GLY A 788 17.23 14.21 42.02
N GLY A 789 16.31 13.27 41.71
CA GLY A 789 15.03 13.50 41.02
C GLY A 789 15.04 13.44 39.49
N ALA A 790 14.61 12.31 38.91
CA ALA A 790 14.27 12.23 37.49
C ALA A 790 13.22 13.31 37.14
N GLY A 791 13.45 14.04 36.04
CA GLY A 791 12.56 15.10 35.58
C GLY A 791 11.10 14.65 35.42
N ILE A 792 10.91 13.40 35.03
CA ILE A 792 9.63 12.70 34.92
C ILE A 792 9.77 11.41 35.73
N GLY A 793 9.05 11.28 36.84
CA GLY A 793 9.25 10.17 37.79
C GLY A 793 7.97 9.41 38.11
N GLY A 794 8.00 8.09 37.89
CA GLY A 794 7.06 7.10 38.40
C GLY A 794 7.70 6.16 39.42
N ASN A 795 6.87 5.54 40.25
CA ASN A 795 7.29 4.76 41.43
C ASN A 795 7.99 3.44 41.03
N GLY A 796 9.32 3.41 41.00
CA GLY A 796 10.13 2.21 40.81
C GLY A 796 10.66 1.67 42.13
N GLY A 797 9.95 0.73 42.76
CA GLY A 797 10.48 -0.11 43.83
C GLY A 797 11.20 -1.35 43.25
N ASN A 798 12.51 -1.39 43.44
CA ASN A 798 13.44 -2.55 43.39
C ASN A 798 13.36 -3.61 42.26
N GLY A 799 14.37 -3.57 41.38
CA GLY A 799 15.20 -4.73 40.99
C GLY A 799 14.61 -5.81 40.08
N GLY A 800 15.06 -5.85 38.81
CA GLY A 800 14.95 -7.05 37.96
C GLY A 800 14.82 -6.80 36.46
N THR A 801 15.94 -6.88 35.75
CA THR A 801 16.15 -7.29 34.33
C THR A 801 15.00 -7.21 33.30
N GLY A 802 15.23 -6.44 32.23
CA GLY A 802 14.88 -6.83 30.83
C GLY A 802 13.70 -6.11 30.17
N GLY A 803 13.95 -5.32 29.12
CA GLY A 803 12.93 -4.84 28.16
C GLY A 803 13.22 -3.43 27.62
N PRO A 804 12.98 -3.14 26.33
CA PRO A 804 13.73 -2.15 25.55
C PRO A 804 13.34 -0.69 25.79
N GLN A 805 14.30 0.19 25.48
CA GLN A 805 14.17 1.64 25.43
C GLN A 805 12.92 2.07 24.64
N GLN A 806 12.01 2.80 25.28
CA GLN A 806 11.12 3.71 24.55
C GLN A 806 11.92 4.97 24.22
N THR A 807 12.24 5.10 22.94
CA THR A 807 12.75 6.30 22.30
C THR A 807 11.63 7.34 22.17
N SER A 808 12.00 8.60 22.44
CA SER A 808 11.23 9.83 22.24
C SER A 808 10.71 10.00 20.82
#